data_AF-A0A6B1G287-F1
#
_entry.id   AF-A0A6B1G287-F1
#
_cell.length_a   1.000
_cell.length_b   1.000
_cell.length_c   1.000
_cell.angle_alpha   90.00
_cell.angle_beta   90.00
_cell.angle_gamma   90.00
#
_symmetry.space_group_name_H-M   'P 1'
#
loop_
_entity.id
_entity.type
_entity.pdbx_description
1 polymer ?
#
loop_
_entity_poly.entity_id
_entity_poly.type
_entity_poly.pdbx_seq_one_letter_code
_entity_poly.pdbx_strand_id
1 'polypeptide(L)'
;MLNGNILYAPELVERFKADKGYDPAPWLVGLFHDIGAFTDRIRCDYYEVMSTLLEENLYRPLCDWHEERGMRYGTVATWGRQDMLGQTWHYGDFFRLMRWFHVTGNEDPGASLPGERCYIDAKLSSSVLHIYERERAAMCVYWGSGWGMTQEENVAWTNENYAYGLNLYNQHGGLYNTLGGWYEWVPPSIHWRQPYWAHWQTFVDYVSRLSAVMSQGTHVADVALLYPLTTVHANWLRGDAFTSAADECAMTTFALARQIYEAGIDFDFVDDNLLSQAVVRDGTLEIAGIPFRAVLLPPMTTVRRQTLAKLREFYDGGGTVVAFRRLPGASQEHGRDDAEVRALLQHIFGIASSEVAAHRTEAHSQALGSIYRQGNEHGGQGIFLPSQETARTPHAAQRGVDIAAVITDAIERDVVASEGNVFHTHQRVGELDVYFLYNVEPVRRELTITLRVRGEPEIWNCWSGEVTPWHRFACTDDRTTVRLSMEANQGIVLVLRPPGGRPAVTADNLGAITHVEATGDTVEVRGIVEDGGGKSVRVRHGGREYGAQARFGPAPAPLHLTGDWSFRLTPTMDNRWGDFRDPAGDELIGAEARQFRYREEDERAGVALGWHSRDYDDGAWPVFTYTFGPYLRASGPFPRGQAPPELAALIAGDTDTLDAGGMNWEAVCFSQEFGQPGTDVFGGSHGVPDSFLCFDVADEHEERVRYLYTHVRAPRAGRWTLHLGADSGQVEQAWLNGEALLPDSSGESVPAATEVVLREGLNLLLLACVQPPGQPLRAYAALLEPSTTPVRDRPAARLIWFTEPSKLGYDIAPHREKRAGWYRCEAPAGTHTLHLDVDAESLQVWVNGAEATIRDGQVRLNASLAEVSQVALRVEQKPGVYAGAAIRQPVRFECADTVLPLGDWSQYALENYSGGAVYKKRFSLTHEQLQGEVVLDLGALNTTAEVAVNGQVVGVRLARPYRFDITSQVREGENELEVTVYNTLANYFSTGPYESEYVFPGQTVSGLLGPVTVSFPARVTLAARPVVDGSLYSSS
;
A
#
# COMPACT_ATOMS: atom_id res chain seq x y z
N MET A 1 40.09 18.03 -2.46
CA MET A 1 39.45 16.81 -1.93
C MET A 1 38.20 16.56 -2.74
N LEU A 2 38.11 15.42 -3.42
CA LEU A 2 36.90 14.90 -4.04
C LEU A 2 36.04 14.36 -2.89
N ASN A 3 35.17 15.18 -2.32
CA ASN A 3 34.21 14.75 -1.30
C ASN A 3 33.21 13.78 -1.95
N GLY A 4 33.48 12.46 -1.90
CA GLY A 4 32.48 11.40 -2.07
C GLY A 4 31.84 11.15 -3.44
N ASN A 5 32.06 11.98 -4.46
CA ASN A 5 31.12 12.05 -5.59
C ASN A 5 31.46 11.24 -6.85
N ILE A 6 32.58 10.51 -6.90
CA ILE A 6 32.89 9.51 -7.94
C ILE A 6 33.64 8.36 -7.25
N LEU A 7 33.18 7.12 -7.45
CA LEU A 7 33.84 5.91 -6.92
C LEU A 7 35.26 5.79 -7.49
N TYR A 8 36.27 5.78 -6.63
CA TYR A 8 37.68 5.70 -7.02
C TYR A 8 38.41 4.69 -6.14
N ALA A 9 39.29 3.90 -6.76
CA ALA A 9 40.29 3.08 -6.11
C ALA A 9 41.59 3.13 -6.92
N PRO A 10 42.79 3.02 -6.31
CA PRO A 10 44.04 2.90 -7.05
C PRO A 10 44.00 1.79 -8.13
N GLU A 11 43.36 0.67 -7.82
CA GLU A 11 43.17 -0.49 -8.69
C GLU A 11 42.32 -0.15 -9.92
N LEU A 12 41.42 0.84 -9.83
CA LEU A 12 40.61 1.30 -10.96
C LEU A 12 41.48 1.89 -12.06
N VAL A 13 42.46 2.73 -11.71
CA VAL A 13 43.36 3.35 -12.70
C VAL A 13 44.24 2.31 -13.38
N GLU A 14 44.74 1.34 -12.62
CA GLU A 14 45.54 0.25 -13.16
C GLU A 14 44.71 -0.65 -14.08
N ARG A 15 43.50 -1.03 -13.66
CA ARG A 15 42.58 -1.82 -14.50
C ARG A 15 42.16 -1.05 -15.75
N PHE A 16 41.90 0.24 -15.63
CA PHE A 16 41.56 1.10 -16.78
C PHE A 16 42.67 1.07 -17.82
N LYS A 17 43.92 1.25 -17.42
CA LYS A 17 45.07 1.20 -18.34
C LYS A 17 45.16 -0.14 -19.06
N ALA A 18 44.94 -1.23 -18.32
CA ALA A 18 44.98 -2.59 -18.86
C ALA A 18 43.85 -2.82 -19.88
N ASP A 19 42.61 -2.46 -19.54
CA ASP A 19 41.43 -2.78 -20.35
C ASP A 19 41.27 -1.83 -21.54
N LYS A 20 41.60 -0.55 -21.36
CA LYS A 20 41.36 0.52 -22.36
C LYS A 20 42.58 0.87 -23.20
N GLY A 21 43.78 0.50 -22.75
CA GLY A 21 45.02 0.73 -23.47
C GLY A 21 45.52 2.18 -23.46
N TYR A 22 45.02 3.03 -22.55
CA TYR A 22 45.52 4.40 -22.35
C TYR A 22 45.46 4.84 -20.88
N ASP A 23 46.28 5.82 -20.51
CA ASP A 23 46.26 6.41 -19.17
C ASP A 23 45.04 7.34 -19.03
N PRO A 24 44.12 7.10 -18.08
CA PRO A 24 42.97 7.99 -17.89
C PRO A 24 43.37 9.35 -17.30
N ALA A 25 44.51 9.47 -16.62
CA ALA A 25 44.88 10.65 -15.83
C ALA A 25 44.82 11.99 -16.59
N PRO A 26 45.29 12.12 -17.85
CA PRO A 26 45.16 13.36 -18.62
C PRO A 26 43.72 13.73 -18.98
N TRP A 27 42.81 12.76 -18.91
CA TRP A 27 41.44 12.85 -19.41
C TRP A 27 40.39 12.86 -18.32
N LEU A 28 40.74 12.62 -17.05
CA LEU A 28 39.80 12.58 -15.92
C LEU A 28 38.98 13.87 -15.76
N VAL A 29 39.49 15.02 -16.23
CA VAL A 29 38.73 16.27 -16.26
C VAL A 29 37.46 16.16 -17.13
N GLY A 30 37.46 15.26 -18.12
CA GLY A 30 36.33 14.89 -18.97
C GLY A 30 35.16 14.25 -18.21
N LEU A 31 35.39 13.69 -17.02
CA LEU A 31 34.30 13.22 -16.13
C LEU A 31 33.46 14.37 -15.59
N PHE A 32 34.01 15.59 -15.55
CA PHE A 32 33.36 16.75 -14.93
C PHE A 32 33.03 17.85 -15.94
N HIS A 33 33.77 17.91 -17.05
CA HIS A 33 33.67 18.96 -18.05
C HIS A 33 33.61 18.37 -19.44
N ASP A 34 32.99 19.09 -20.37
CA ASP A 34 33.09 18.74 -21.79
C ASP A 34 34.48 19.14 -22.31
N ILE A 35 35.24 18.15 -22.75
CA ILE A 35 36.58 18.25 -23.34
C ILE A 35 36.58 18.04 -24.86
N GLY A 36 35.41 18.13 -25.50
CA GLY A 36 35.24 17.94 -26.93
C GLY A 36 34.91 16.50 -27.31
N ALA A 37 35.39 16.04 -28.47
CA ALA A 37 34.95 14.75 -29.03
C ALA A 37 35.23 13.54 -28.13
N PHE A 38 36.25 13.63 -27.26
CA PHE A 38 36.65 12.53 -26.37
C PHE A 38 35.80 12.39 -25.10
N THR A 39 34.98 13.39 -24.76
CA THR A 39 34.19 13.45 -23.51
C THR A 39 33.36 12.19 -23.28
N ASP A 40 32.60 11.79 -24.30
CA ASP A 40 31.63 10.71 -24.21
C ASP A 40 32.35 9.37 -24.00
N ARG A 41 33.49 9.17 -24.68
CA ARG A 41 34.34 7.99 -24.54
C ARG A 41 34.95 7.86 -23.15
N ILE A 42 35.62 8.90 -22.64
CA ILE A 42 36.31 8.79 -21.34
C ILE A 42 35.32 8.48 -20.21
N ARG A 43 34.10 9.02 -20.28
CA ARG A 43 33.05 8.71 -19.30
C ARG A 43 32.58 7.27 -19.40
N CYS A 44 32.22 6.80 -20.60
CA CYS A 44 31.80 5.41 -20.78
C CYS A 44 32.91 4.42 -20.39
N ASP A 45 34.15 4.67 -20.81
CA ASP A 45 35.30 3.83 -20.45
C ASP A 45 35.50 3.76 -18.93
N TYR A 46 35.33 4.88 -18.22
CA TYR A 46 35.50 4.94 -16.78
C TYR A 46 34.42 4.13 -16.04
N TYR A 47 33.15 4.34 -16.39
CA TYR A 47 32.04 3.64 -15.74
C TYR A 47 31.99 2.15 -16.08
N GLU A 48 32.44 1.74 -17.27
CA GLU A 48 32.58 0.32 -17.61
C GLU A 48 33.64 -0.37 -16.75
N VAL A 49 34.82 0.24 -16.57
CA VAL A 49 35.89 -0.30 -15.72
C VAL A 49 35.44 -0.36 -14.26
N MET A 50 34.79 0.71 -13.78
CA MET A 50 34.21 0.77 -12.43
C MET A 50 33.21 -0.38 -12.20
N SER A 51 32.25 -0.55 -13.11
CA SER A 51 31.23 -1.60 -13.01
C SER A 51 31.82 -3.01 -13.12
N THR A 52 32.87 -3.18 -13.93
CA THR A 52 33.64 -4.44 -14.02
C THR A 52 34.29 -4.79 -12.68
N LEU A 53 34.86 -3.82 -11.98
CA LEU A 53 35.44 -4.04 -10.67
C LEU A 53 34.40 -4.37 -9.60
N LEU A 54 33.25 -3.69 -9.61
CA LEU A 54 32.13 -4.02 -8.69
C LEU A 54 31.65 -5.45 -8.91
N GLU A 55 31.48 -5.85 -10.17
CA GLU A 55 31.10 -7.22 -10.53
C GLU A 55 32.11 -8.25 -10.00
N GLU A 56 33.40 -8.09 -10.35
CA GLU A 56 34.44 -9.07 -10.03
C GLU A 56 34.75 -9.18 -8.53
N ASN A 57 34.57 -8.10 -7.77
CA ASN A 57 35.00 -8.03 -6.36
C ASN A 57 33.85 -8.06 -5.34
N LEU A 58 32.60 -7.83 -5.75
CA LEU A 58 31.45 -7.82 -4.84
C LEU A 58 30.36 -8.79 -5.29
N TYR A 59 29.73 -8.55 -6.44
CA TYR A 59 28.49 -9.25 -6.80
C TYR A 59 28.72 -10.71 -7.18
N ARG A 60 29.72 -11.00 -8.02
CA ARG A 60 30.06 -12.38 -8.38
C ARG A 60 30.57 -13.17 -7.17
N PRO A 61 31.55 -12.68 -6.38
CA PRO A 61 32.00 -13.42 -5.19
C PRO A 61 30.90 -13.71 -4.18
N LEU A 62 29.94 -12.78 -4.00
CA LEU A 62 28.78 -13.02 -3.15
C LEU A 62 27.86 -14.10 -3.73
N CYS A 63 27.59 -14.07 -5.03
CA CYS A 63 26.83 -15.15 -5.69
C CYS A 63 27.51 -16.51 -5.50
N ASP A 64 28.79 -16.61 -5.86
CA ASP A 64 29.60 -17.83 -5.74
C ASP A 64 29.60 -18.35 -4.29
N TRP A 65 29.75 -17.45 -3.30
CA TRP A 65 29.74 -17.81 -1.87
C TRP A 65 28.41 -18.44 -1.41
N HIS A 66 27.28 -17.95 -1.92
CA HIS A 66 25.95 -18.49 -1.63
C HIS A 66 25.76 -19.86 -2.30
N GLU A 67 26.12 -19.98 -3.58
CA GLU A 67 26.03 -21.23 -4.34
C GLU A 67 26.84 -22.36 -3.71
N GLU A 68 28.10 -22.08 -3.32
CA GLU A 68 28.98 -23.02 -2.63
C GLU A 68 28.38 -23.57 -1.32
N ARG A 69 27.39 -22.89 -0.74
CA ARG A 69 26.69 -23.24 0.51
C ARG A 69 25.28 -23.75 0.30
N GLY A 70 24.82 -23.90 -0.95
CA GLY A 70 23.45 -24.28 -1.27
C GLY A 70 22.42 -23.22 -0.89
N MET A 71 22.82 -21.94 -0.81
CA MET A 71 21.96 -20.80 -0.53
C MET A 71 21.62 -20.05 -1.82
N ARG A 72 20.48 -19.36 -1.85
CA ARG A 72 20.12 -18.43 -2.93
C ARG A 72 20.46 -17.01 -2.50
N TYR A 73 21.15 -16.27 -3.37
CA TYR A 73 21.43 -14.84 -3.20
C TYR A 73 20.31 -14.01 -3.83
N GLY A 74 19.64 -13.15 -3.06
CA GLY A 74 18.49 -12.38 -3.55
C GLY A 74 18.48 -10.93 -3.07
N THR A 75 17.82 -10.08 -3.85
CA THR A 75 17.49 -8.69 -3.49
C THR A 75 16.04 -8.41 -3.82
N VAL A 76 15.35 -7.70 -2.93
CA VAL A 76 13.95 -7.27 -3.09
C VAL A 76 13.76 -5.78 -2.83
N ALA A 77 14.88 -5.05 -2.82
CA ALA A 77 14.95 -3.62 -2.60
C ALA A 77 16.06 -3.03 -3.48
N THR A 78 15.97 -3.24 -4.79
CA THR A 78 16.85 -2.53 -5.72
C THR A 78 16.60 -1.03 -5.58
N TRP A 79 17.62 -0.30 -5.15
CA TRP A 79 17.56 1.14 -4.89
C TRP A 79 17.46 1.87 -6.23
N GLY A 80 16.22 2.02 -6.69
CA GLY A 80 15.91 2.54 -8.01
C GLY A 80 14.67 3.42 -8.01
N ARG A 81 13.59 3.09 -7.29
CA ARG A 81 12.38 3.93 -7.15
C ARG A 81 11.94 4.60 -8.47
N GLN A 82 12.01 3.88 -9.59
CA GLN A 82 11.73 4.40 -10.94
C GLN A 82 12.68 5.52 -11.44
N ASP A 83 13.93 5.51 -11.00
CA ASP A 83 14.98 6.49 -11.31
C ASP A 83 16.22 5.80 -11.90
N MET A 84 16.34 5.83 -13.23
CA MET A 84 17.49 5.29 -13.97
C MET A 84 18.82 5.99 -13.60
N LEU A 85 18.76 7.27 -13.25
CA LEU A 85 19.95 8.06 -12.92
C LEU A 85 20.44 7.70 -11.52
N GLY A 86 19.52 7.58 -10.56
CA GLY A 86 19.77 7.00 -9.24
C GLY A 86 20.32 5.58 -9.34
N GLN A 87 19.74 4.72 -10.18
CA GLN A 87 20.26 3.36 -10.42
C GLN A 87 21.70 3.40 -10.94
N THR A 88 22.00 4.28 -11.90
CA THR A 88 23.36 4.44 -12.43
C THR A 88 24.32 4.97 -11.37
N TRP A 89 23.86 5.86 -10.50
CA TRP A 89 24.62 6.35 -9.35
C TRP A 89 25.00 5.23 -8.37
N HIS A 90 24.04 4.36 -8.03
CA HIS A 90 24.24 3.29 -7.05
C HIS A 90 24.94 2.05 -7.60
N TYR A 91 24.67 1.70 -8.87
CA TYR A 91 25.10 0.44 -9.47
C TYR A 91 26.10 0.62 -10.61
N GLY A 92 26.22 1.81 -11.21
CA GLY A 92 26.95 1.99 -12.47
C GLY A 92 26.20 1.34 -13.63
N ASP A 93 26.32 0.03 -13.76
CA ASP A 93 25.61 -0.80 -14.74
C ASP A 93 24.62 -1.74 -14.03
N PHE A 94 23.35 -1.33 -13.99
CA PHE A 94 22.29 -2.04 -13.27
C PHE A 94 22.14 -3.50 -13.71
N PHE A 95 21.94 -3.76 -15.01
CA PHE A 95 21.70 -5.11 -15.52
C PHE A 95 22.90 -6.03 -15.32
N ARG A 96 24.11 -5.51 -15.53
CA ARG A 96 25.35 -6.28 -15.31
C ARG A 96 25.50 -6.75 -13.87
N LEU A 97 25.11 -5.94 -12.89
CA LEU A 97 25.21 -6.32 -11.48
C LEU A 97 24.02 -7.18 -11.04
N MET A 98 22.81 -6.85 -11.49
CA MET A 98 21.59 -7.58 -11.09
C MET A 98 21.58 -9.03 -11.56
N ARG A 99 22.31 -9.37 -12.64
CA ARG A 99 22.41 -10.76 -13.11
C ARG A 99 22.95 -11.72 -12.05
N TRP A 100 23.71 -11.26 -11.06
CA TRP A 100 24.30 -12.14 -10.04
C TRP A 100 23.33 -12.52 -8.91
N PHE A 101 22.12 -11.96 -8.89
CA PHE A 101 21.09 -12.42 -7.96
C PHE A 101 20.30 -13.59 -8.57
N HIS A 102 20.06 -14.61 -7.75
CA HIS A 102 19.16 -15.72 -8.07
C HIS A 102 17.69 -15.31 -7.96
N VAL A 103 17.41 -14.37 -7.06
CA VAL A 103 16.10 -13.74 -6.87
C VAL A 103 16.27 -12.23 -6.98
N THR A 104 15.70 -11.63 -8.01
CA THR A 104 15.63 -10.18 -8.17
C THR A 104 14.31 -9.65 -7.60
N GLY A 105 14.13 -8.34 -7.51
CA GLY A 105 12.88 -7.78 -7.01
C GLY A 105 12.93 -6.32 -6.64
N ASN A 106 11.75 -5.74 -6.45
CA ASN A 106 11.55 -4.34 -6.11
C ASN A 106 10.68 -4.17 -4.86
N GLU A 107 10.70 -2.95 -4.33
CA GLU A 107 9.70 -2.50 -3.37
C GLU A 107 8.47 -1.95 -4.11
N ASP A 108 7.29 -2.19 -3.55
CA ASP A 108 6.05 -1.58 -4.01
C ASP A 108 5.30 -0.98 -2.81
N PRO A 109 5.69 0.22 -2.34
CA PRO A 109 5.14 0.83 -1.12
C PRO A 109 3.78 1.49 -1.33
N GLY A 110 3.13 1.83 -0.22
CA GLY A 110 1.98 2.70 -0.16
C GLY A 110 0.70 2.13 -0.77
N ALA A 111 -0.39 2.88 -0.54
CA ALA A 111 -1.67 2.66 -1.21
C ALA A 111 -1.72 3.50 -2.49
N SER A 112 -2.04 2.87 -3.62
CA SER A 112 -2.29 3.55 -4.89
C SER A 112 -3.37 2.82 -5.67
N LEU A 113 -4.00 3.51 -6.62
CA LEU A 113 -5.04 2.92 -7.44
C LEU A 113 -4.45 1.86 -8.37
N PRO A 114 -5.22 0.80 -8.71
CA PRO A 114 -4.83 -0.11 -9.77
C PRO A 114 -4.45 0.62 -11.05
N GLY A 115 -3.32 0.24 -11.64
CA GLY A 115 -2.66 0.88 -12.77
C GLY A 115 -1.52 1.81 -12.36
N GLU A 116 -1.45 2.24 -11.11
CA GLU A 116 -0.46 3.22 -10.63
C GLU A 116 0.62 2.61 -9.72
N ARG A 117 0.73 1.27 -9.67
CA ARG A 117 1.77 0.59 -8.88
C ARG A 117 3.17 0.84 -9.45
N CYS A 118 4.21 0.37 -8.75
CA CYS A 118 5.63 0.51 -9.10
C CYS A 118 6.08 -0.22 -10.39
N TYR A 119 5.35 0.00 -11.49
CA TYR A 119 5.48 -0.57 -12.82
C TYR A 119 6.91 -0.65 -13.35
N ILE A 120 7.68 0.45 -13.32
CA ILE A 120 9.02 0.47 -13.90
C ILE A 120 9.95 -0.47 -13.14
N ASP A 121 9.93 -0.45 -11.81
CA ASP A 121 10.79 -1.31 -11.00
C ASP A 121 10.39 -2.78 -11.13
N ALA A 122 9.08 -3.07 -11.24
CA ALA A 122 8.57 -4.40 -11.53
C ALA A 122 9.04 -4.91 -12.91
N LYS A 123 8.92 -4.09 -13.98
CA LYS A 123 9.39 -4.45 -15.32
C LYS A 123 10.91 -4.59 -15.40
N LEU A 124 11.68 -3.79 -14.68
CA LEU A 124 13.13 -3.97 -14.59
C LEU A 124 13.48 -5.31 -13.93
N SER A 125 12.80 -5.65 -12.85
CA SER A 125 12.99 -6.92 -12.14
C SER A 125 12.58 -8.12 -13.00
N SER A 126 11.43 -8.06 -13.68
CA SER A 126 11.01 -9.14 -14.59
C SER A 126 11.90 -9.23 -15.84
N SER A 127 12.38 -8.10 -16.39
CA SER A 127 13.34 -8.14 -17.50
C SER A 127 14.64 -8.83 -17.10
N VAL A 128 15.19 -8.53 -15.93
CA VAL A 128 16.37 -9.25 -15.39
C VAL A 128 16.06 -10.75 -15.25
N LEU A 129 14.86 -11.10 -14.78
CA LEU A 129 14.44 -12.49 -14.68
C LEU A 129 14.48 -13.19 -16.05
N HIS A 130 13.85 -12.58 -17.04
CA HIS A 130 13.67 -13.13 -18.37
C HIS A 130 15.01 -13.27 -19.12
N ILE A 131 15.77 -12.19 -19.25
CA ILE A 131 16.96 -12.14 -20.13
C ILE A 131 18.21 -12.80 -19.53
N TYR A 132 18.23 -13.01 -18.20
CA TYR A 132 19.30 -13.75 -17.50
C TYR A 132 18.85 -15.11 -16.98
N GLU A 133 17.70 -15.62 -17.44
CA GLU A 133 17.19 -16.96 -17.12
C GLU A 133 17.15 -17.24 -15.60
N ARG A 134 16.62 -16.28 -14.83
CA ARG A 134 16.40 -16.44 -13.38
C ARG A 134 15.03 -17.03 -13.13
N GLU A 135 14.88 -17.69 -11.99
CA GLU A 135 13.62 -18.38 -11.64
C GLU A 135 12.61 -17.46 -10.95
N ARG A 136 13.08 -16.47 -10.18
CA ARG A 136 12.23 -15.71 -9.25
C ARG A 136 12.49 -14.21 -9.30
N ALA A 137 11.40 -13.45 -9.37
CA ALA A 137 11.37 -12.00 -9.18
C ALA A 137 10.28 -11.67 -8.16
N ALA A 138 10.70 -11.07 -7.06
CA ALA A 138 9.85 -10.77 -5.91
C ALA A 138 9.44 -9.31 -5.83
N MET A 139 8.29 -9.06 -5.21
CA MET A 139 7.84 -7.74 -4.79
C MET A 139 7.83 -7.70 -3.26
N CYS A 140 8.51 -6.72 -2.66
CA CYS A 140 8.35 -6.40 -1.24
C CYS A 140 7.10 -5.52 -1.09
N VAL A 141 6.02 -6.09 -0.55
CA VAL A 141 4.67 -5.53 -0.74
C VAL A 141 4.21 -4.53 0.33
N TYR A 142 3.76 -3.38 -0.15
CA TYR A 142 2.73 -2.48 0.40
C TYR A 142 3.02 -1.80 1.74
N TRP A 143 4.26 -1.79 2.19
CA TRP A 143 4.62 -1.01 3.37
C TRP A 143 4.28 0.48 3.21
N GLY A 144 3.82 1.09 4.30
CA GLY A 144 3.28 2.44 4.27
C GLY A 144 1.88 2.56 3.65
N SER A 145 1.15 1.46 3.39
CA SER A 145 -0.26 1.52 2.98
C SER A 145 -1.23 1.67 4.15
N GLY A 146 -0.73 1.65 5.39
CA GLY A 146 -1.51 1.92 6.59
C GLY A 146 -2.13 0.68 7.25
N TRP A 147 -2.71 0.88 8.43
CA TRP A 147 -3.32 -0.20 9.24
C TRP A 147 -4.63 -0.74 8.66
N GLY A 148 -5.23 -0.04 7.70
CA GLY A 148 -6.48 -0.43 7.06
C GLY A 148 -6.40 -0.95 5.64
N MET A 149 -5.24 -1.45 5.20
CA MET A 149 -5.15 -2.15 3.91
C MET A 149 -6.14 -3.33 3.87
N THR A 150 -7.04 -3.31 2.90
CA THR A 150 -8.03 -4.36 2.67
C THR A 150 -7.44 -5.53 1.87
N GLN A 151 -8.08 -6.70 1.95
CA GLN A 151 -7.67 -7.85 1.13
C GLN A 151 -8.05 -7.69 -0.35
N GLU A 152 -9.05 -6.86 -0.66
CA GLU A 152 -9.41 -6.52 -2.03
C GLU A 152 -8.26 -5.73 -2.71
N GLU A 153 -7.71 -4.74 -2.00
CA GLU A 153 -6.51 -4.00 -2.43
C GLU A 153 -5.29 -4.92 -2.59
N ASN A 154 -5.00 -5.76 -1.58
CA ASN A 154 -3.88 -6.71 -1.63
C ASN A 154 -3.95 -7.63 -2.87
N VAL A 155 -5.14 -8.15 -3.20
CA VAL A 155 -5.35 -8.99 -4.39
C VAL A 155 -5.16 -8.18 -5.68
N ALA A 156 -5.76 -6.99 -5.78
CA ALA A 156 -5.66 -6.15 -6.96
C ALA A 156 -4.20 -5.74 -7.27
N TRP A 157 -3.49 -5.26 -6.26
CA TRP A 157 -2.09 -4.84 -6.38
C TRP A 157 -1.16 -6.02 -6.66
N THR A 158 -1.45 -7.20 -6.08
CA THR A 158 -0.67 -8.42 -6.37
C THR A 158 -0.87 -8.81 -7.83
N ASN A 159 -2.12 -8.87 -8.30
CA ASN A 159 -2.42 -9.20 -9.70
C ASN A 159 -1.73 -8.25 -10.66
N GLU A 160 -1.76 -6.95 -10.39
CA GLU A 160 -1.08 -5.96 -11.24
C GLU A 160 0.43 -6.21 -11.35
N ASN A 161 1.11 -6.47 -10.23
CA ASN A 161 2.54 -6.77 -10.24
C ASN A 161 2.86 -8.09 -10.95
N TYR A 162 2.00 -9.10 -10.86
CA TYR A 162 2.15 -10.34 -11.61
C TYR A 162 1.92 -10.14 -13.12
N ALA A 163 1.03 -9.22 -13.50
CA ALA A 163 0.90 -8.83 -14.91
C ALA A 163 2.20 -8.20 -15.44
N TYR A 164 2.94 -7.46 -14.61
CA TYR A 164 4.26 -6.93 -14.95
C TYR A 164 5.37 -8.01 -15.05
N GLY A 165 5.06 -9.28 -14.79
CA GLY A 165 5.99 -10.41 -14.92
C GLY A 165 6.70 -10.81 -13.63
N LEU A 166 6.31 -10.26 -12.47
CA LEU A 166 6.78 -10.77 -11.18
C LEU A 166 6.11 -12.11 -10.85
N ASN A 167 6.76 -12.94 -10.05
CA ASN A 167 6.29 -14.31 -9.79
C ASN A 167 6.54 -14.82 -8.36
N LEU A 168 6.88 -13.93 -7.44
CA LEU A 168 7.05 -14.24 -6.02
C LEU A 168 6.47 -13.11 -5.15
N TYR A 169 5.47 -13.44 -4.36
CA TYR A 169 4.92 -12.52 -3.35
C TYR A 169 5.83 -12.52 -2.12
N ASN A 170 6.34 -11.35 -1.72
CA ASN A 170 7.14 -11.20 -0.51
C ASN A 170 6.52 -10.14 0.41
N GLN A 171 6.00 -10.61 1.54
CA GLN A 171 5.28 -9.79 2.50
C GLN A 171 6.22 -8.78 3.19
N HIS A 172 5.90 -7.48 3.13
CA HIS A 172 6.50 -6.50 4.04
C HIS A 172 5.81 -6.51 5.40
N GLY A 173 6.62 -6.41 6.46
CA GLY A 173 7.06 -7.61 7.17
C GLY A 173 6.06 -8.29 8.11
N GLY A 174 6.54 -9.40 8.69
CA GLY A 174 5.94 -10.04 9.87
C GLY A 174 6.61 -9.51 11.12
N LEU A 175 6.12 -8.38 11.65
CA LEU A 175 6.71 -7.74 12.82
C LEU A 175 6.44 -8.56 14.09
N TYR A 176 7.45 -9.23 14.62
CA TYR A 176 7.35 -9.92 15.92
C TYR A 176 7.65 -8.94 17.06
N ASN A 177 7.03 -9.15 18.23
CA ASN A 177 7.26 -8.27 19.37
C ASN A 177 7.83 -8.98 20.59
N THR A 178 8.42 -8.21 21.49
CA THR A 178 8.72 -8.58 22.88
C THR A 178 7.52 -8.29 23.77
N LEU A 179 7.37 -9.06 24.87
CA LEU A 179 6.26 -8.95 25.83
C LEU A 179 5.95 -7.49 26.24
N GLY A 180 4.69 -7.06 26.09
CA GLY A 180 4.19 -5.76 26.57
C GLY A 180 4.51 -4.55 25.68
N GLY A 181 5.18 -4.75 24.55
CA GLY A 181 5.30 -3.72 23.52
C GLY A 181 4.19 -3.88 22.47
N TRP A 182 3.96 -2.82 21.70
CA TRP A 182 3.49 -2.89 20.31
C TRP A 182 4.60 -2.29 19.44
N TYR A 183 5.03 -2.99 18.38
CA TYR A 183 6.09 -2.55 17.47
C TYR A 183 5.48 -2.13 16.14
N GLU A 184 5.54 -0.82 15.87
CA GLU A 184 5.16 -0.23 14.61
C GLU A 184 6.41 0.05 13.77
N TRP A 185 6.47 -0.58 12.60
CA TRP A 185 7.37 -0.19 11.52
C TRP A 185 6.59 -0.25 10.20
N VAL A 186 6.22 0.94 9.69
CA VAL A 186 5.52 1.18 8.41
C VAL A 186 4.47 0.11 8.03
N PRO A 187 3.27 0.12 8.64
CA PRO A 187 2.20 -0.86 8.35
C PRO A 187 1.84 -0.92 6.86
N PRO A 188 1.29 -2.03 6.37
CA PRO A 188 0.48 -3.01 7.12
C PRO A 188 1.31 -4.11 7.76
N SER A 189 0.86 -4.58 8.92
CA SER A 189 1.39 -5.80 9.54
C SER A 189 0.51 -6.97 9.14
N ILE A 190 0.87 -7.72 8.09
CA ILE A 190 0.04 -8.80 7.52
C ILE A 190 0.31 -10.12 8.27
N HIS A 191 -0.08 -10.23 9.53
CA HIS A 191 0.08 -11.49 10.29
C HIS A 191 -1.08 -11.71 11.26
N TRP A 192 -0.92 -12.67 12.18
CA TRP A 192 -1.93 -13.11 13.15
C TRP A 192 -2.62 -12.02 14.00
N ARG A 193 -2.08 -10.80 14.09
CA ARG A 193 -2.75 -9.68 14.77
C ARG A 193 -3.90 -9.10 13.95
N GLN A 194 -3.90 -9.26 12.63
CA GLN A 194 -4.97 -8.74 11.78
C GLN A 194 -6.29 -9.49 12.03
N PRO A 195 -7.43 -8.80 12.13
CA PRO A 195 -8.71 -9.46 12.36
C PRO A 195 -9.04 -10.53 11.31
N TYR A 196 -8.72 -10.25 10.05
CA TYR A 196 -8.95 -11.15 8.92
C TYR A 196 -7.99 -12.36 8.84
N TRP A 197 -7.10 -12.57 9.81
CA TRP A 197 -6.07 -13.62 9.73
C TRP A 197 -6.64 -15.02 9.51
N ALA A 198 -7.80 -15.33 10.07
CA ALA A 198 -8.49 -16.60 9.85
C ALA A 198 -8.78 -16.88 8.35
N HIS A 199 -8.95 -15.82 7.55
CA HIS A 199 -9.21 -15.90 6.12
C HIS A 199 -7.95 -15.80 5.25
N TRP A 200 -6.79 -15.45 5.83
CA TRP A 200 -5.54 -15.20 5.11
C TRP A 200 -5.06 -16.41 4.29
N GLN A 201 -5.30 -17.63 4.77
CA GLN A 201 -4.94 -18.86 4.04
C GLN A 201 -5.52 -18.90 2.61
N THR A 202 -6.70 -18.32 2.41
CA THR A 202 -7.34 -18.23 1.08
C THR A 202 -6.48 -17.42 0.09
N PHE A 203 -5.86 -16.33 0.55
CA PHE A 203 -4.93 -15.53 -0.27
C PHE A 203 -3.64 -16.31 -0.50
N VAL A 204 -3.08 -16.92 0.54
CA VAL A 204 -1.83 -17.69 0.45
C VAL A 204 -1.96 -18.81 -0.57
N ASP A 205 -3.09 -19.54 -0.57
CA ASP A 205 -3.35 -20.61 -1.55
C ASP A 205 -3.45 -20.04 -2.97
N TYR A 206 -4.16 -18.92 -3.15
CA TYR A 206 -4.28 -18.23 -4.44
C TYR A 206 -2.92 -17.82 -4.99
N VAL A 207 -2.16 -17.04 -4.21
CA VAL A 207 -0.87 -16.50 -4.66
C VAL A 207 0.16 -17.59 -4.81
N SER A 208 0.13 -18.66 -4.00
CA SER A 208 1.04 -19.80 -4.17
C SER A 208 0.82 -20.52 -5.50
N ARG A 209 -0.45 -20.74 -5.89
CA ARG A 209 -0.76 -21.34 -7.21
C ARG A 209 -0.37 -20.40 -8.34
N LEU A 210 -0.63 -19.11 -8.20
CA LEU A 210 -0.23 -18.09 -9.18
C LEU A 210 1.30 -18.06 -9.33
N SER A 211 2.07 -17.97 -8.23
CA SER A 211 3.53 -18.05 -8.23
C SER A 211 4.07 -19.36 -8.82
N ALA A 212 3.36 -20.48 -8.66
CA ALA A 212 3.78 -21.76 -9.22
C ALA A 212 3.57 -21.82 -10.74
N VAL A 213 2.47 -21.25 -11.25
CA VAL A 213 2.20 -21.18 -12.68
C VAL A 213 3.13 -20.17 -13.35
N MET A 214 3.25 -18.96 -12.80
CA MET A 214 4.00 -17.84 -13.39
C MET A 214 5.53 -17.96 -13.25
N SER A 215 6.05 -19.07 -12.73
CA SER A 215 7.49 -19.35 -12.65
C SER A 215 7.94 -20.44 -13.61
N GLN A 216 7.12 -20.81 -14.59
CA GLN A 216 7.43 -21.89 -15.52
C GLN A 216 7.74 -21.38 -16.91
N GLY A 217 8.52 -22.16 -17.65
CA GLY A 217 8.73 -21.93 -19.08
C GLY A 217 9.57 -20.68 -19.37
N THR A 218 9.40 -20.16 -20.59
CA THR A 218 10.14 -19.01 -21.12
C THR A 218 9.16 -17.90 -21.44
N HIS A 219 9.50 -16.67 -21.04
CA HIS A 219 8.68 -15.50 -21.35
C HIS A 219 8.57 -15.26 -22.86
N VAL A 220 7.46 -14.66 -23.29
CA VAL A 220 7.22 -14.24 -24.67
C VAL A 220 6.88 -12.76 -24.67
N ALA A 221 7.68 -11.98 -25.38
CA ALA A 221 7.50 -10.55 -25.55
C ALA A 221 7.78 -10.15 -27.01
N ASP A 222 7.04 -9.16 -27.51
CA ASP A 222 7.18 -8.71 -28.90
C ASP A 222 8.33 -7.70 -29.06
N VAL A 223 8.64 -6.93 -28.01
CA VAL A 223 9.55 -5.77 -28.08
C VAL A 223 10.72 -5.91 -27.11
N ALA A 224 11.94 -5.67 -27.60
CA ALA A 224 13.10 -5.39 -26.77
C ALA A 224 13.27 -3.87 -26.67
N LEU A 225 13.14 -3.31 -25.47
CA LEU A 225 13.39 -1.89 -25.21
C LEU A 225 14.83 -1.74 -24.71
N LEU A 226 15.68 -1.05 -25.47
CA LEU A 226 17.07 -0.85 -25.05
C LEU A 226 17.12 0.02 -23.79
N TYR A 227 17.73 -0.50 -22.72
CA TYR A 227 18.03 0.26 -21.51
C TYR A 227 19.34 1.06 -21.74
N PRO A 228 19.27 2.39 -21.90
CA PRO A 228 20.28 3.16 -22.65
C PRO A 228 21.49 3.62 -21.80
N LEU A 229 22.11 2.69 -21.05
CA LEU A 229 23.20 2.99 -20.11
C LEU A 229 24.38 3.71 -20.77
N THR A 230 24.73 3.36 -22.01
CA THR A 230 25.82 4.04 -22.73
C THR A 230 25.57 5.54 -22.89
N THR A 231 24.31 5.95 -23.15
CA THR A 231 23.94 7.37 -23.19
C THR A 231 23.98 7.99 -21.79
N VAL A 232 23.51 7.29 -20.76
CA VAL A 232 23.53 7.80 -19.37
C VAL A 232 24.96 8.02 -18.88
N HIS A 233 25.86 7.04 -19.06
CA HIS A 233 27.27 7.13 -18.69
C HIS A 233 27.98 8.28 -19.41
N ALA A 234 27.77 8.45 -20.72
CA ALA A 234 28.36 9.55 -21.48
C ALA A 234 27.91 10.95 -20.98
N ASN A 235 26.79 11.03 -20.27
CA ASN A 235 26.12 12.29 -19.91
C ASN A 235 26.07 12.57 -18.41
N TRP A 236 26.83 11.84 -17.60
CA TRP A 236 26.97 12.11 -16.17
C TRP A 236 27.91 13.31 -15.92
N LEU A 237 27.51 14.24 -15.04
CA LEU A 237 28.27 15.41 -14.60
C LEU A 237 28.57 15.38 -13.08
N ARG A 238 29.40 16.32 -12.60
CA ARG A 238 29.81 16.43 -11.19
C ARG A 238 28.60 16.42 -10.24
N GLY A 239 28.69 15.64 -9.17
CA GLY A 239 27.99 15.93 -7.91
C GLY A 239 26.87 15.00 -7.50
N ASP A 240 26.36 14.17 -8.43
CA ASP A 240 24.99 13.60 -8.48
C ASP A 240 24.16 14.14 -9.66
N ALA A 241 24.68 15.14 -10.37
CA ALA A 241 23.98 15.77 -11.49
C ALA A 241 24.24 15.09 -12.85
N PHE A 242 23.22 15.05 -13.69
CA PHE A 242 23.30 14.60 -15.08
C PHE A 242 23.10 15.77 -16.05
N THR A 243 23.50 15.62 -17.32
CA THR A 243 23.07 16.59 -18.34
C THR A 243 21.58 16.42 -18.63
N SER A 244 20.95 17.46 -19.18
CA SER A 244 19.56 17.37 -19.65
C SER A 244 19.32 16.28 -20.70
N ALA A 245 20.37 15.80 -21.39
CA ALA A 245 20.26 14.70 -22.34
C ALA A 245 20.11 13.34 -21.64
N ALA A 246 20.73 13.14 -20.47
CA ALA A 246 20.53 11.94 -19.66
C ALA A 246 19.17 11.95 -18.97
N ASP A 247 18.72 13.10 -18.44
CA ASP A 247 17.36 13.25 -17.90
C ASP A 247 16.29 12.94 -18.98
N GLU A 248 16.44 13.53 -20.17
CA GLU A 248 15.55 13.28 -21.30
C GLU A 248 15.53 11.80 -21.69
N CYS A 249 16.71 11.16 -21.76
CA CYS A 249 16.85 9.75 -22.07
C CYS A 249 16.13 8.87 -21.05
N ALA A 250 16.40 9.06 -19.76
CA ALA A 250 15.81 8.29 -18.67
C ALA A 250 14.28 8.42 -18.62
N MET A 251 13.78 9.66 -18.55
CA MET A 251 12.35 9.94 -18.46
C MET A 251 11.59 9.43 -19.70
N THR A 252 12.14 9.64 -20.89
CA THR A 252 11.49 9.20 -22.13
C THR A 252 11.50 7.68 -22.25
N THR A 253 12.56 7.00 -21.81
CA THR A 253 12.62 5.53 -21.82
C THR A 253 11.49 4.93 -20.99
N PHE A 254 11.29 5.42 -19.76
CA PHE A 254 10.22 4.93 -18.88
C PHE A 254 8.82 5.33 -19.37
N ALA A 255 8.67 6.53 -19.95
CA ALA A 255 7.41 6.93 -20.58
C ALA A 255 7.05 6.06 -21.80
N LEU A 256 8.03 5.71 -22.65
CA LEU A 256 7.84 4.79 -23.78
C LEU A 256 7.43 3.41 -23.30
N ALA A 257 8.13 2.87 -22.30
CA ALA A 257 7.81 1.60 -21.67
C ALA A 257 6.35 1.57 -21.20
N ARG A 258 5.90 2.61 -20.49
CA ARG A 258 4.52 2.70 -20.01
C ARG A 258 3.51 2.79 -21.15
N GLN A 259 3.76 3.65 -22.14
CA GLN A 259 2.86 3.85 -23.27
C GLN A 259 2.60 2.56 -24.06
N ILE A 260 3.63 1.77 -24.36
CA ILE A 260 3.44 0.53 -25.12
C ILE A 260 2.75 -0.55 -24.30
N TYR A 261 3.05 -0.64 -23.00
CA TYR A 261 2.45 -1.64 -22.12
C TYR A 261 0.96 -1.35 -21.84
N GLU A 262 0.58 -0.09 -21.59
CA GLU A 262 -0.83 0.31 -21.46
C GLU A 262 -1.63 0.06 -22.75
N ALA A 263 -0.96 0.12 -23.90
CA ALA A 263 -1.54 -0.23 -25.19
C ALA A 263 -1.61 -1.75 -25.42
N GLY A 264 -1.08 -2.59 -24.51
CA GLY A 264 -1.08 -4.06 -24.56
C GLY A 264 0.07 -4.68 -25.36
N ILE A 265 1.23 -4.02 -25.42
CA ILE A 265 2.46 -4.57 -26.02
C ILE A 265 3.42 -4.89 -24.89
N ASP A 266 3.61 -6.18 -24.59
CA ASP A 266 4.62 -6.61 -23.61
C ASP A 266 6.04 -6.53 -24.20
N PHE A 267 7.00 -6.29 -23.33
CA PHE A 267 8.40 -6.01 -23.68
C PHE A 267 9.35 -6.39 -22.54
N ASP A 268 10.63 -6.53 -22.84
CA ASP A 268 11.68 -6.52 -21.82
C ASP A 268 12.66 -5.37 -22.05
N PHE A 269 13.18 -4.82 -20.96
CA PHE A 269 14.38 -4.00 -20.99
C PHE A 269 15.59 -4.89 -21.28
N VAL A 270 16.38 -4.52 -22.29
CA VAL A 270 17.60 -5.25 -22.66
C VAL A 270 18.82 -4.35 -22.54
N ASP A 271 19.95 -4.90 -22.09
CA ASP A 271 21.21 -4.17 -22.01
C ASP A 271 22.01 -4.27 -23.32
N ASP A 272 22.95 -3.35 -23.51
CA ASP A 272 23.83 -3.32 -24.69
C ASP A 272 24.59 -4.65 -24.87
N ASN A 273 24.97 -5.30 -23.77
CA ASN A 273 25.78 -6.50 -23.78
C ASN A 273 25.03 -7.71 -24.36
N LEU A 274 23.85 -8.06 -23.82
CA LEU A 274 23.06 -9.18 -24.34
C LEU A 274 22.52 -8.89 -25.73
N LEU A 275 22.09 -7.64 -26.00
CA LEU A 275 21.62 -7.26 -27.32
C LEU A 275 22.71 -7.52 -28.37
N SER A 276 23.95 -7.07 -28.13
CA SER A 276 25.05 -7.26 -29.08
C SER A 276 25.42 -8.72 -29.37
N GLN A 277 25.06 -9.64 -28.47
CA GLN A 277 25.29 -11.08 -28.56
C GLN A 277 24.08 -11.86 -29.07
N ALA A 278 22.94 -11.19 -29.28
CA ALA A 278 21.70 -11.81 -29.69
C ALA A 278 21.82 -12.53 -31.04
N VAL A 279 21.00 -13.57 -31.19
CA VAL A 279 20.92 -14.36 -32.42
C VAL A 279 19.81 -13.79 -33.31
N VAL A 280 20.13 -13.46 -34.56
CA VAL A 280 19.12 -13.03 -35.53
C VAL A 280 18.66 -14.25 -36.33
N ARG A 281 17.36 -14.53 -36.29
CA ARG A 281 16.75 -15.64 -37.04
C ARG A 281 15.32 -15.27 -37.43
N ASP A 282 14.97 -15.53 -38.69
CA ASP A 282 13.60 -15.42 -39.22
C ASP A 282 12.90 -14.08 -38.87
N GLY A 283 13.61 -12.96 -39.01
CA GLY A 283 13.09 -11.63 -38.70
C GLY A 283 12.94 -11.33 -37.21
N THR A 284 13.48 -12.16 -36.32
CA THR A 284 13.48 -11.98 -34.87
C THR A 284 14.89 -11.85 -34.31
N LEU A 285 15.01 -11.17 -33.16
CA LEU A 285 16.21 -11.04 -32.35
C LEU A 285 16.01 -11.87 -31.08
N GLU A 286 16.74 -12.98 -30.96
CA GLU A 286 16.61 -13.93 -29.85
C GLU A 286 17.63 -13.63 -28.73
N ILE A 287 17.14 -13.42 -27.51
CA ILE A 287 17.92 -13.34 -26.27
C ILE A 287 17.30 -14.30 -25.26
N ALA A 288 18.09 -15.17 -24.63
CA ALA A 288 17.60 -16.12 -23.62
C ALA A 288 16.37 -16.96 -24.06
N GLY A 289 16.28 -17.28 -25.36
CA GLY A 289 15.13 -18.02 -25.93
C GLY A 289 13.88 -17.17 -26.19
N ILE A 290 13.94 -15.85 -25.97
CA ILE A 290 12.83 -14.91 -26.21
C ILE A 290 13.00 -14.27 -27.60
N PRO A 291 12.10 -14.52 -28.56
CA PRO A 291 12.20 -14.00 -29.92
C PRO A 291 11.54 -12.62 -30.05
N PHE A 292 12.33 -11.54 -29.92
CA PHE A 292 11.83 -10.18 -30.09
C PHE A 292 11.63 -9.84 -31.57
N ARG A 293 10.51 -9.19 -31.88
CA ARG A 293 10.12 -8.83 -33.27
C ARG A 293 10.40 -7.37 -33.59
N ALA A 294 10.53 -6.53 -32.57
CA ALA A 294 11.02 -5.18 -32.71
C ALA A 294 12.04 -4.82 -31.62
N VAL A 295 12.98 -3.95 -31.97
CA VAL A 295 13.82 -3.25 -30.98
C VAL A 295 13.41 -1.79 -30.93
N LEU A 296 13.10 -1.29 -29.74
CA LEU A 296 12.79 0.12 -29.49
C LEU A 296 14.00 0.83 -28.88
N LEU A 297 14.45 1.89 -29.53
CA LEU A 297 15.55 2.76 -29.09
C LEU A 297 14.97 4.06 -28.51
N PRO A 298 15.24 4.38 -27.24
CA PRO A 298 14.92 5.68 -26.66
C PRO A 298 15.78 6.80 -27.28
N PRO A 299 15.59 8.08 -26.91
CA PRO A 299 16.50 9.15 -27.37
C PRO A 299 17.93 8.91 -26.88
N MET A 300 18.84 8.60 -27.80
CA MET A 300 20.23 8.29 -27.49
C MET A 300 21.17 9.35 -28.02
N THR A 301 22.22 9.66 -27.25
CA THR A 301 23.35 10.48 -27.72
C THR A 301 24.54 9.62 -28.10
N THR A 302 24.75 8.54 -27.34
CA THR A 302 25.92 7.64 -27.41
C THR A 302 25.46 6.18 -27.38
N VAL A 303 26.10 5.33 -28.18
CA VAL A 303 25.81 3.89 -28.29
C VAL A 303 27.11 3.09 -28.48
N ARG A 304 27.11 1.79 -28.21
CA ARG A 304 28.23 0.92 -28.64
C ARG A 304 28.12 0.62 -30.12
N ARG A 305 29.24 0.63 -30.86
CA ARG A 305 29.23 0.27 -32.28
C ARG A 305 28.68 -1.14 -32.50
N GLN A 306 29.01 -2.07 -31.60
CA GLN A 306 28.55 -3.45 -31.69
C GLN A 306 27.03 -3.57 -31.55
N THR A 307 26.40 -2.77 -30.68
CA THR A 307 24.93 -2.69 -30.57
C THR A 307 24.32 -2.28 -31.91
N LEU A 308 24.78 -1.17 -32.52
CA LEU A 308 24.27 -0.75 -33.83
C LEU A 308 24.57 -1.76 -34.95
N ALA A 309 25.74 -2.41 -34.94
CA ALA A 309 26.08 -3.45 -35.91
C ALA A 309 25.12 -4.65 -35.82
N LYS A 310 24.74 -5.06 -34.61
CA LYS A 310 23.74 -6.10 -34.39
C LYS A 310 22.33 -5.65 -34.80
N LEU A 311 21.96 -4.39 -34.56
CA LEU A 311 20.69 -3.85 -35.06
C LEU A 311 20.63 -3.79 -36.59
N ARG A 312 21.77 -3.52 -37.25
CA ARG A 312 21.89 -3.65 -38.69
C ARG A 312 21.67 -5.10 -39.14
N GLU A 313 22.31 -6.07 -38.48
CA GLU A 313 22.12 -7.50 -38.77
C GLU A 313 20.65 -7.90 -38.61
N PHE A 314 20.00 -7.44 -37.54
CA PHE A 314 18.58 -7.68 -37.28
C PHE A 314 17.68 -7.07 -38.35
N TYR A 315 17.91 -5.81 -38.71
CA TYR A 315 17.23 -5.14 -39.81
C TYR A 315 17.43 -5.90 -41.13
N ASP A 316 18.68 -6.21 -41.51
CA ASP A 316 19.02 -6.95 -42.73
C ASP A 316 18.38 -8.36 -42.75
N GLY A 317 18.17 -8.96 -41.57
CA GLY A 317 17.48 -10.24 -41.38
C GLY A 317 15.95 -10.20 -41.36
N GLY A 318 15.33 -9.04 -41.61
CA GLY A 318 13.87 -8.89 -41.68
C GLY A 318 13.22 -8.26 -40.44
N GLY A 319 14.01 -7.85 -39.45
CA GLY A 319 13.54 -7.29 -38.18
C GLY A 319 13.12 -5.82 -38.24
N THR A 320 12.42 -5.37 -37.21
CA THR A 320 11.97 -3.98 -37.06
C THR A 320 12.78 -3.23 -36.01
N VAL A 321 13.42 -2.13 -36.37
CA VAL A 321 14.11 -1.21 -35.45
C VAL A 321 13.37 0.11 -35.41
N VAL A 322 12.88 0.50 -34.24
CA VAL A 322 12.16 1.76 -34.02
C VAL A 322 13.00 2.68 -33.14
N ALA A 323 13.25 3.91 -33.56
CA ALA A 323 13.98 4.90 -32.78
C ALA A 323 13.13 6.14 -32.54
N PHE A 324 13.17 6.65 -31.30
CA PHE A 324 12.32 7.76 -30.86
C PHE A 324 13.14 9.01 -30.48
N ARG A 325 12.70 10.16 -30.99
CA ARG A 325 13.26 11.52 -30.87
C ARG A 325 14.68 11.72 -31.40
N ARG A 326 15.67 10.97 -30.91
CA ARG A 326 17.09 11.20 -31.18
C ARG A 326 17.84 9.89 -31.49
N LEU A 327 18.61 9.91 -32.57
CA LEU A 327 19.59 8.91 -32.95
C LEU A 327 20.97 9.26 -32.37
N PRO A 328 21.78 8.26 -31.98
CA PRO A 328 23.10 8.50 -31.41
C PRO A 328 24.05 9.16 -32.41
N GLY A 329 24.80 10.17 -31.98
CA GLY A 329 25.83 10.85 -32.77
C GLY A 329 27.26 10.50 -32.35
N ALA A 330 27.40 9.83 -31.22
CA ALA A 330 28.66 9.40 -30.63
C ALA A 330 28.69 7.88 -30.42
N SER A 331 29.89 7.33 -30.30
CA SER A 331 30.09 5.96 -29.83
C SER A 331 30.87 5.91 -28.53
N GLN A 332 30.69 4.83 -27.77
CA GLN A 332 31.54 4.55 -26.61
C GLN A 332 33.02 4.43 -27.02
N GLU A 333 33.30 3.85 -28.19
CA GLU A 333 34.65 3.49 -28.63
C GLU A 333 35.46 4.69 -29.17
N HIS A 334 34.80 5.69 -29.76
CA HIS A 334 35.47 6.82 -30.42
C HIS A 334 34.98 8.20 -29.95
N GLY A 335 33.94 8.25 -29.14
CA GLY A 335 33.31 9.51 -28.73
C GLY A 335 32.50 10.12 -29.87
N ARG A 336 32.43 11.45 -29.91
CA ARG A 336 31.64 12.18 -30.91
C ARG A 336 32.26 12.09 -32.30
N ASP A 337 31.46 12.40 -33.32
CA ASP A 337 31.86 12.42 -34.74
C ASP A 337 32.28 11.06 -35.31
N ASP A 338 31.68 9.99 -34.79
CA ASP A 338 31.93 8.64 -35.26
C ASP A 338 31.32 8.37 -36.65
N ALA A 339 32.17 8.23 -37.66
CA ALA A 339 31.75 7.98 -39.03
C ALA A 339 31.05 6.61 -39.23
N GLU A 340 31.39 5.60 -38.43
CA GLU A 340 30.78 4.28 -38.52
C GLU A 340 29.35 4.29 -37.97
N VAL A 341 29.11 5.01 -36.86
CA VAL A 341 27.76 5.23 -36.33
C VAL A 341 26.88 5.88 -37.39
N ARG A 342 27.35 6.95 -38.04
CA ARG A 342 26.62 7.65 -39.12
C ARG A 342 26.29 6.72 -40.29
N ALA A 343 27.23 5.85 -40.68
CA ALA A 343 27.03 4.89 -41.77
C ALA A 343 25.98 3.83 -41.42
N LEU A 344 26.02 3.29 -40.19
CA LEU A 344 25.02 2.31 -39.72
C LEU A 344 23.62 2.93 -39.62
N LEU A 345 23.50 4.15 -39.09
CA LEU A 345 22.21 4.85 -39.03
C LEU A 345 21.64 5.15 -40.42
N GLN A 346 22.50 5.57 -41.36
CA GLN A 346 22.10 5.80 -42.75
C GLN A 346 21.61 4.51 -43.43
N HIS A 347 22.16 3.34 -43.06
CA HIS A 347 21.76 2.05 -43.58
C HIS A 347 20.42 1.56 -43.01
N ILE A 348 20.17 1.78 -41.71
CA ILE A 348 18.96 1.31 -41.02
C ILE A 348 17.78 2.26 -41.21
N PHE A 349 17.98 3.58 -41.06
CA PHE A 349 16.90 4.58 -41.01
C PHE A 349 16.84 5.53 -42.21
N GLY A 350 17.85 5.47 -43.09
CA GLY A 350 17.93 6.30 -44.28
C GLY A 350 18.43 7.71 -43.97
N ILE A 351 18.93 7.91 -42.75
CA ILE A 351 19.44 9.20 -42.26
C ILE A 351 20.68 8.96 -41.40
N ALA A 352 21.74 9.74 -41.64
CA ALA A 352 23.00 9.63 -40.93
C ALA A 352 23.03 10.24 -39.52
N SER A 353 22.10 11.15 -39.19
CA SER A 353 21.99 11.78 -37.86
C SER A 353 20.61 12.43 -37.64
N SER A 354 20.25 12.73 -36.39
CA SER A 354 19.04 13.50 -36.08
C SER A 354 19.04 14.93 -36.62
N GLU A 355 20.21 15.57 -36.74
CA GLU A 355 20.34 16.93 -37.29
C GLU A 355 19.92 16.99 -38.77
N VAL A 356 20.28 15.96 -39.55
CA VAL A 356 19.86 15.83 -40.95
C VAL A 356 18.34 15.73 -41.06
N ALA A 357 17.67 15.11 -40.09
CA ALA A 357 16.21 15.06 -40.03
C ALA A 357 15.60 16.43 -39.66
N ALA A 358 16.19 17.16 -38.70
CA ALA A 358 15.75 18.49 -38.26
C ALA A 358 15.80 19.56 -39.37
N HIS A 359 16.85 19.54 -40.21
CA HIS A 359 16.99 20.50 -41.31
C HIS A 359 16.02 20.24 -42.48
N ARG A 360 15.48 19.03 -42.65
CA ARG A 360 14.44 18.75 -43.66
C ARG A 360 13.05 19.25 -43.25
N THR A 361 12.76 19.32 -41.95
CA THR A 361 11.46 19.77 -41.42
C THR A 361 11.26 21.29 -41.47
N GLU A 362 12.31 22.11 -41.47
CA GLU A 362 12.19 23.57 -41.65
C GLU A 362 11.60 23.96 -43.02
N ALA A 363 11.80 23.13 -44.06
CA ALA A 363 11.25 23.37 -45.38
C ALA A 363 9.77 22.95 -45.53
N HIS A 364 9.19 22.19 -44.59
CA HIS A 364 7.82 21.65 -44.64
C HIS A 364 7.09 21.84 -43.29
N SER A 365 7.18 23.05 -42.75
CA SER A 365 6.46 23.46 -41.53
C SER A 365 4.96 23.67 -41.82
N GLN A 366 4.20 22.56 -41.82
CA GLN A 366 2.74 22.54 -41.59
C GLN A 366 2.19 21.12 -41.39
N ALA A 367 2.86 20.27 -40.61
CA ALA A 367 2.27 19.07 -39.98
C ALA A 367 3.22 18.53 -38.90
N LEU A 368 2.68 17.94 -37.82
CA LEU A 368 3.45 17.17 -36.83
C LEU A 368 4.36 16.14 -37.52
N GLY A 369 5.60 16.04 -37.04
CA GLY A 369 6.76 15.22 -37.45
C GLY A 369 6.59 14.16 -38.54
N SER A 370 7.37 14.25 -39.62
CA SER A 370 7.53 13.18 -40.61
C SER A 370 8.15 11.93 -39.96
N ILE A 371 7.41 10.83 -39.86
CA ILE A 371 7.97 9.51 -39.53
C ILE A 371 8.83 9.06 -40.70
N TYR A 372 10.10 8.76 -40.43
CA TYR A 372 11.02 8.22 -41.43
C TYR A 372 10.90 6.70 -41.40
N ARG A 373 10.63 6.10 -42.56
CA ARG A 373 10.57 4.65 -42.73
C ARG A 373 11.53 4.25 -43.83
N GLN A 374 12.41 3.31 -43.51
CA GLN A 374 13.25 2.63 -44.48
C GLN A 374 12.92 1.14 -44.42
N GLY A 375 12.73 0.54 -45.59
CA GLY A 375 12.59 -0.91 -45.74
C GLY A 375 13.76 -1.50 -46.51
N ASN A 376 14.01 -2.80 -46.34
CA ASN A 376 14.91 -3.57 -47.18
C ASN A 376 14.19 -4.72 -47.91
N GLU A 377 14.90 -5.41 -48.79
CA GLU A 377 14.36 -6.51 -49.62
C GLU A 377 13.96 -7.75 -48.80
N HIS A 378 14.46 -7.88 -47.57
CA HIS A 378 14.16 -8.98 -46.65
C HIS A 378 13.00 -8.67 -45.68
N GLY A 379 12.33 -7.52 -45.87
CA GLY A 379 11.18 -7.11 -45.05
C GLY A 379 11.54 -6.35 -43.78
N GLY A 380 12.83 -6.09 -43.54
CA GLY A 380 13.29 -5.33 -42.39
C GLY A 380 12.82 -3.87 -42.46
N GLN A 381 12.47 -3.30 -41.30
CA GLN A 381 11.94 -1.95 -41.19
C GLN A 381 12.75 -1.12 -40.20
N GLY A 382 13.32 -0.01 -40.65
CA GLY A 382 13.89 1.02 -39.79
C GLY A 382 12.94 2.21 -39.71
N ILE A 383 12.45 2.51 -38.52
CA ILE A 383 11.47 3.57 -38.28
C ILE A 383 12.08 4.60 -37.32
N PHE A 384 12.24 5.84 -37.76
CA PHE A 384 12.70 6.93 -36.90
C PHE A 384 11.65 8.03 -36.76
N LEU A 385 11.32 8.35 -35.52
CA LEU A 385 10.35 9.36 -35.13
C LEU A 385 11.06 10.55 -34.50
N PRO A 386 11.47 11.57 -35.28
CA PRO A 386 12.11 12.75 -34.71
C PRO A 386 11.11 13.58 -33.91
N SER A 387 11.59 14.23 -32.85
CA SER A 387 10.86 15.28 -32.15
C SER A 387 11.80 16.41 -31.73
N GLN A 388 11.28 17.64 -31.75
CA GLN A 388 11.97 18.86 -31.30
C GLN A 388 11.57 19.25 -29.86
N GLU A 389 10.59 18.58 -29.26
CA GLU A 389 10.06 18.95 -27.94
C GLU A 389 10.95 18.46 -26.79
N THR A 390 11.56 19.41 -26.09
CA THR A 390 12.27 19.22 -24.82
C THR A 390 11.30 19.34 -23.66
N ALA A 391 10.47 18.33 -23.41
CA ALA A 391 9.54 18.36 -22.28
C ALA A 391 10.31 18.16 -20.95
N ARG A 392 10.50 19.24 -20.19
CA ARG A 392 10.96 19.24 -18.78
C ARG A 392 9.85 18.85 -17.78
N THR A 393 8.73 18.30 -18.24
CA THR A 393 7.58 17.96 -17.39
C THR A 393 7.09 16.55 -17.70
N PRO A 394 7.03 15.63 -16.71
CA PRO A 394 6.59 14.26 -16.90
C PRO A 394 5.12 14.11 -17.32
N HIS A 395 4.32 15.19 -17.32
CA HIS A 395 2.90 15.20 -17.66
C HIS A 395 2.54 16.12 -18.84
N ALA A 396 3.52 16.69 -19.54
CA ALA A 396 3.24 17.47 -20.73
C ALA A 396 2.94 16.56 -21.95
N ALA A 397 1.68 16.13 -22.03
CA ALA A 397 0.90 15.79 -23.22
C ALA A 397 1.65 15.37 -24.50
N GLN A 398 1.70 14.06 -24.75
CA GLN A 398 0.87 13.35 -25.75
C GLN A 398 0.45 14.06 -27.06
N ARG A 399 1.21 15.00 -27.63
CA ARG A 399 0.89 15.58 -28.94
C ARG A 399 2.01 15.38 -29.93
N GLY A 400 2.01 14.22 -30.57
CA GLY A 400 2.68 14.09 -31.87
C GLY A 400 2.56 12.73 -32.53
N VAL A 401 2.94 11.65 -31.83
CA VAL A 401 2.92 10.30 -32.41
C VAL A 401 2.63 9.23 -31.34
N ASP A 402 1.72 8.33 -31.66
CA ASP A 402 1.42 7.13 -30.87
C ASP A 402 2.42 6.03 -31.24
N ILE A 403 3.43 5.81 -30.39
CA ILE A 403 4.46 4.80 -30.63
C ILE A 403 3.88 3.38 -30.64
N ALA A 404 2.83 3.13 -29.85
CA ALA A 404 2.19 1.82 -29.81
C ALA A 404 1.46 1.53 -31.12
N ALA A 405 0.81 2.52 -31.72
CA ALA A 405 0.24 2.41 -33.05
C ALA A 405 1.31 2.15 -34.12
N VAL A 406 2.47 2.81 -34.02
CA VAL A 406 3.60 2.60 -34.96
C VAL A 406 4.16 1.18 -34.85
N ILE A 407 4.33 0.65 -33.63
CA ILE A 407 4.76 -0.73 -33.41
C ILE A 407 3.68 -1.69 -33.92
N THR A 408 2.40 -1.44 -33.62
CA THR A 408 1.28 -2.27 -34.08
C THR A 408 1.18 -2.34 -35.61
N ASP A 409 1.50 -1.25 -36.32
CA ASP A 409 1.55 -1.21 -37.78
C ASP A 409 2.76 -1.96 -38.36
N ALA A 410 3.89 -1.99 -37.62
CA ALA A 410 5.13 -2.59 -38.07
C ALA A 410 5.22 -4.10 -37.77
N ILE A 411 4.60 -4.55 -36.67
CA ILE A 411 4.67 -5.94 -36.21
C ILE A 411 3.29 -6.50 -35.82
N GLU A 412 3.16 -7.81 -35.96
CA GLU A 412 1.98 -8.56 -35.54
C GLU A 412 1.95 -8.79 -34.02
N ARG A 413 1.07 -8.11 -33.29
CA ARG A 413 1.03 -8.24 -31.82
C ARG A 413 0.66 -9.63 -31.32
N ASP A 414 1.27 -10.04 -30.21
CA ASP A 414 0.92 -11.26 -29.47
C ASP A 414 -0.49 -11.18 -28.90
N VAL A 415 -0.78 -10.11 -28.16
CA VAL A 415 -2.10 -9.88 -27.54
C VAL A 415 -2.75 -8.62 -28.10
N VAL A 416 -3.98 -8.76 -28.58
CA VAL A 416 -4.84 -7.64 -29.00
C VAL A 416 -6.21 -7.76 -28.34
N ALA A 417 -6.52 -6.85 -27.43
CA ALA A 417 -7.82 -6.76 -26.77
C ALA A 417 -8.75 -5.76 -27.51
N SER A 418 -10.06 -5.94 -27.37
CA SER A 418 -11.08 -5.04 -27.93
C SER A 418 -11.08 -3.65 -27.29
N GLU A 419 -10.52 -3.53 -26.09
CA GLU A 419 -10.38 -2.32 -25.30
C GLU A 419 -8.99 -2.27 -24.66
N GLY A 420 -8.51 -1.07 -24.28
CA GLY A 420 -7.22 -0.88 -23.62
C GLY A 420 -7.20 -1.31 -22.15
N ASN A 421 -6.09 -1.03 -21.44
CA ASN A 421 -5.94 -1.30 -19.99
C ASN A 421 -6.18 -2.77 -19.60
N VAL A 422 -5.76 -3.70 -20.46
CA VAL A 422 -5.68 -5.14 -20.16
C VAL A 422 -4.21 -5.50 -20.05
N PHE A 423 -3.70 -5.48 -18.83
CA PHE A 423 -2.31 -5.81 -18.56
C PHE A 423 -2.11 -7.31 -18.62
N HIS A 424 -0.97 -7.75 -19.14
CA HIS A 424 -0.71 -9.17 -19.32
C HIS A 424 0.76 -9.50 -19.37
N THR A 425 1.03 -10.78 -19.14
CA THR A 425 2.31 -11.42 -19.45
C THR A 425 2.03 -12.81 -20.05
N HIS A 426 2.94 -13.29 -20.90
CA HIS A 426 2.84 -14.56 -21.60
C HIS A 426 4.10 -15.41 -21.35
N GLN A 427 3.90 -16.70 -21.04
CA GLN A 427 4.95 -17.71 -20.88
C GLN A 427 4.65 -18.94 -21.72
N ARG A 428 5.67 -19.49 -22.37
CA ARG A 428 5.59 -20.78 -23.05
C ARG A 428 6.12 -21.90 -22.17
N VAL A 429 5.26 -22.83 -21.79
CA VAL A 429 5.57 -23.97 -20.92
C VAL A 429 5.44 -25.27 -21.72
N GLY A 430 6.55 -25.69 -22.34
CA GLY A 430 6.54 -26.84 -23.27
C GLY A 430 5.66 -26.56 -24.50
N GLU A 431 4.57 -27.30 -24.64
CA GLU A 431 3.57 -27.10 -25.71
C GLU A 431 2.40 -26.19 -25.31
N LEU A 432 2.43 -25.63 -24.10
CA LEU A 432 1.40 -24.75 -23.57
C LEU A 432 1.82 -23.29 -23.71
N ASP A 433 0.86 -22.44 -24.03
CA ASP A 433 1.00 -20.99 -23.96
C ASP A 433 0.13 -20.48 -22.81
N VAL A 434 0.76 -19.87 -21.80
CA VAL A 434 0.15 -19.46 -20.53
C VAL A 434 0.14 -17.95 -20.46
N TYR A 435 -1.05 -17.37 -20.47
CA TYR A 435 -1.28 -15.94 -20.34
C TYR A 435 -1.84 -15.63 -18.96
N PHE A 436 -1.27 -14.64 -18.28
CA PHE A 436 -1.95 -13.98 -17.17
C PHE A 436 -2.54 -12.67 -17.66
N LEU A 437 -3.85 -12.51 -17.57
CA LEU A 437 -4.61 -11.35 -18.03
C LEU A 437 -5.19 -10.63 -16.82
N TYR A 438 -5.00 -9.31 -16.75
CA TYR A 438 -5.46 -8.49 -15.64
C TYR A 438 -6.35 -7.33 -16.12
N ASN A 439 -7.56 -7.28 -15.58
CA ASN A 439 -8.46 -6.14 -15.76
C ASN A 439 -8.08 -5.03 -14.78
N VAL A 440 -7.42 -3.96 -15.25
CA VAL A 440 -7.01 -2.85 -14.36
C VAL A 440 -8.19 -1.98 -13.93
N GLU A 441 -9.29 -1.99 -14.69
CA GLU A 441 -10.44 -1.13 -14.45
C GLU A 441 -11.24 -1.56 -13.21
N PRO A 442 -11.79 -0.62 -12.42
CA PRO A 442 -12.60 -0.91 -11.23
C PRO A 442 -14.04 -1.33 -11.59
N VAL A 443 -14.24 -1.86 -12.80
CA VAL A 443 -15.55 -2.29 -13.32
C VAL A 443 -15.41 -3.60 -14.09
N ARG A 444 -16.51 -4.36 -14.14
CA ARG A 444 -16.62 -5.55 -14.99
C ARG A 444 -16.58 -5.14 -16.47
N ARG A 445 -15.86 -5.90 -17.29
CA ARG A 445 -15.71 -5.70 -18.74
C ARG A 445 -15.95 -6.99 -19.52
N GLU A 446 -16.55 -6.86 -20.69
CA GLU A 446 -16.74 -7.95 -21.66
C GLU A 446 -15.72 -7.77 -22.79
N LEU A 447 -14.63 -8.53 -22.74
CA LEU A 447 -13.46 -8.33 -23.59
C LEU A 447 -13.37 -9.40 -24.67
N THR A 448 -13.04 -8.99 -25.89
CA THR A 448 -12.60 -9.91 -26.95
C THR A 448 -11.09 -9.78 -27.08
N ILE A 449 -10.37 -10.89 -26.87
CA ILE A 449 -8.90 -10.90 -26.88
C ILE A 449 -8.43 -11.88 -27.95
N THR A 450 -7.59 -11.40 -28.87
CA THR A 450 -6.94 -12.21 -29.91
C THR A 450 -5.49 -12.45 -29.54
N LEU A 451 -5.09 -13.72 -29.54
CA LEU A 451 -3.78 -14.22 -29.15
C LEU A 451 -3.07 -14.77 -30.39
N ARG A 452 -1.77 -14.49 -30.56
CA ARG A 452 -0.93 -14.95 -31.69
C ARG A 452 -0.44 -16.39 -31.51
N VAL A 453 -1.36 -17.24 -31.08
CA VAL A 453 -1.15 -18.66 -30.85
C VAL A 453 -2.39 -19.41 -31.28
N ARG A 454 -2.19 -20.49 -32.04
CA ARG A 454 -3.24 -21.46 -32.32
C ARG A 454 -3.34 -22.45 -31.17
N GLY A 455 -4.44 -22.41 -30.43
CA GLY A 455 -4.68 -23.38 -29.37
C GLY A 455 -6.10 -23.31 -28.86
N GLU A 456 -6.43 -24.23 -27.97
CA GLU A 456 -7.73 -24.28 -27.37
C GLU A 456 -7.68 -23.86 -25.89
N PRO A 457 -8.48 -22.87 -25.48
CA PRO A 457 -8.30 -22.18 -24.21
C PRO A 457 -8.88 -22.92 -22.99
N GLU A 458 -8.15 -22.91 -21.89
CA GLU A 458 -8.59 -23.34 -20.56
C GLU A 458 -8.37 -22.19 -19.57
N ILE A 459 -9.22 -22.08 -18.55
CA ILE A 459 -8.99 -21.20 -17.41
C ILE A 459 -8.47 -22.05 -16.25
N TRP A 460 -7.32 -21.66 -15.72
CA TRP A 460 -6.74 -22.26 -14.52
C TRP A 460 -7.08 -21.36 -13.33
N ASN A 461 -8.03 -21.77 -12.52
CA ASN A 461 -8.50 -20.96 -11.41
C ASN A 461 -7.54 -21.07 -10.22
N CYS A 462 -6.70 -20.06 -9.99
CA CYS A 462 -5.76 -20.07 -8.87
C CYS A 462 -6.41 -20.06 -7.48
N TRP A 463 -7.69 -19.65 -7.35
CA TRP A 463 -8.40 -19.71 -6.06
C TRP A 463 -8.76 -21.14 -5.66
N SER A 464 -9.26 -21.94 -6.59
CA SER A 464 -9.73 -23.31 -6.33
C SER A 464 -8.74 -24.41 -6.73
N GLY A 465 -7.83 -24.12 -7.66
CA GLY A 465 -6.99 -25.11 -8.35
C GLY A 465 -7.70 -25.87 -9.47
N GLU A 466 -8.93 -25.48 -9.82
CA GLU A 466 -9.70 -26.12 -10.90
C GLU A 466 -9.21 -25.66 -12.28
N VAL A 467 -9.20 -26.59 -13.23
CA VAL A 467 -8.92 -26.32 -14.65
C VAL A 467 -10.19 -26.56 -15.44
N THR A 468 -10.70 -25.52 -16.09
CA THR A 468 -11.96 -25.58 -16.86
C THR A 468 -11.73 -25.23 -18.33
N PRO A 469 -12.27 -26.01 -19.29
CA PRO A 469 -12.29 -25.61 -20.69
C PRO A 469 -13.03 -24.30 -20.89
N TRP A 470 -12.43 -23.35 -21.60
CA TRP A 470 -13.13 -22.15 -22.03
C TRP A 470 -13.78 -22.38 -23.40
N HIS A 471 -15.09 -22.20 -23.48
CA HIS A 471 -15.84 -22.56 -24.67
C HIS A 471 -16.08 -21.39 -25.64
N ARG A 472 -15.95 -20.14 -25.19
CA ARG A 472 -16.19 -18.94 -26.02
C ARG A 472 -14.92 -18.52 -26.76
N PHE A 473 -14.59 -19.25 -27.83
CA PHE A 473 -13.43 -18.95 -28.65
C PHE A 473 -13.65 -19.18 -30.14
N ALA A 474 -12.76 -18.64 -30.95
CA ALA A 474 -12.58 -18.93 -32.36
C ALA A 474 -11.10 -19.14 -32.63
N CYS A 475 -10.77 -20.14 -33.44
CA CYS A 475 -9.40 -20.52 -33.75
C CYS A 475 -9.18 -20.47 -35.26
N THR A 476 -8.13 -19.77 -35.70
CA THR A 476 -7.61 -19.79 -37.08
C THR A 476 -6.35 -20.66 -37.14
N ASP A 477 -5.62 -20.63 -38.26
CA ASP A 477 -4.41 -21.43 -38.43
C ASP A 477 -3.24 -20.97 -37.52
N ASP A 478 -3.28 -19.72 -37.05
CA ASP A 478 -2.20 -19.05 -36.33
C ASP A 478 -2.66 -18.30 -35.07
N ARG A 479 -3.97 -18.13 -34.85
CA ARG A 479 -4.52 -17.30 -33.78
C ARG A 479 -5.69 -17.94 -33.05
N THR A 480 -5.91 -17.44 -31.84
CA THR A 480 -7.06 -17.79 -31.01
C THR A 480 -7.69 -16.51 -30.49
N THR A 481 -8.96 -16.28 -30.81
CA THR A 481 -9.76 -15.19 -30.24
C THR A 481 -10.67 -15.75 -29.16
N VAL A 482 -10.58 -15.21 -27.95
CA VAL A 482 -11.43 -15.54 -26.80
C VAL A 482 -12.34 -14.38 -26.44
N ARG A 483 -13.56 -14.68 -25.98
CA ARG A 483 -14.45 -13.69 -25.36
C ARG A 483 -14.49 -13.96 -23.86
N LEU A 484 -14.12 -12.99 -23.02
CA LEU A 484 -14.00 -13.11 -21.57
C LEU A 484 -14.83 -12.03 -20.88
N SER A 485 -15.53 -12.43 -19.81
CA SER A 485 -16.09 -11.49 -18.83
C SER A 485 -15.10 -11.38 -17.68
N MET A 486 -14.51 -10.22 -17.49
CA MET A 486 -13.55 -9.96 -16.41
C MET A 486 -14.13 -8.98 -15.41
N GLU A 487 -14.18 -9.37 -14.15
CA GLU A 487 -14.63 -8.52 -13.04
C GLU A 487 -13.59 -7.43 -12.75
N ALA A 488 -13.99 -6.41 -11.98
CA ALA A 488 -13.10 -5.33 -11.55
C ALA A 488 -11.82 -5.90 -10.90
N ASN A 489 -10.64 -5.47 -11.36
CA ASN A 489 -9.35 -5.89 -10.78
C ASN A 489 -9.12 -7.42 -10.75
N GLN A 490 -9.78 -8.15 -11.67
CA GLN A 490 -9.62 -9.60 -11.77
C GLN A 490 -8.39 -9.98 -12.59
N GLY A 491 -7.59 -10.91 -12.03
CA GLY A 491 -6.59 -11.68 -12.76
C GLY A 491 -7.14 -13.03 -13.25
N ILE A 492 -6.82 -13.42 -14.48
CA ILE A 492 -7.17 -14.71 -15.07
C ILE A 492 -5.91 -15.37 -15.64
N VAL A 493 -5.66 -16.63 -15.26
CA VAL A 493 -4.70 -17.49 -15.96
C VAL A 493 -5.41 -18.23 -17.08
N LEU A 494 -5.12 -17.83 -18.31
CA LEU A 494 -5.65 -18.41 -19.55
C LEU A 494 -4.55 -19.27 -20.20
N VAL A 495 -4.82 -20.55 -20.41
CA VAL A 495 -3.86 -21.49 -21.00
C VAL A 495 -4.37 -21.98 -22.35
N LEU A 496 -3.57 -21.86 -23.40
CA LEU A 496 -3.85 -22.47 -24.69
C LEU A 496 -3.13 -23.80 -24.81
N ARG A 497 -3.91 -24.86 -25.06
CA ARG A 497 -3.37 -26.19 -25.37
C ARG A 497 -3.29 -26.41 -26.87
N PRO A 498 -2.43 -27.33 -27.36
CA PRO A 498 -2.46 -27.77 -28.74
C PRO A 498 -3.89 -28.18 -29.15
N PRO A 499 -4.36 -27.83 -30.37
CA PRO A 499 -5.73 -28.08 -30.77
C PRO A 499 -6.13 -29.56 -30.74
N GLY A 500 -7.15 -29.90 -29.97
CA GLY A 500 -7.75 -31.23 -29.86
C GLY A 500 -9.01 -31.45 -30.70
N GLY A 501 -9.52 -30.41 -31.37
CA GLY A 501 -10.75 -30.43 -32.15
C GLY A 501 -12.03 -30.19 -31.32
N ARG A 502 -11.93 -29.54 -30.15
CA ARG A 502 -13.08 -29.30 -29.27
C ARG A 502 -14.10 -28.35 -29.92
N PRO A 503 -15.41 -28.49 -29.67
CA PRO A 503 -16.40 -27.53 -30.15
C PRO A 503 -16.18 -26.12 -29.58
N ALA A 504 -16.26 -25.10 -30.43
CA ALA A 504 -16.00 -23.70 -30.08
C ALA A 504 -17.25 -22.84 -30.27
N VAL A 505 -17.70 -22.14 -29.21
CA VAL A 505 -18.86 -21.24 -29.26
C VAL A 505 -18.43 -19.88 -29.84
N THR A 506 -18.70 -19.70 -31.13
CA THR A 506 -18.27 -18.52 -31.89
C THR A 506 -19.19 -17.32 -31.71
N ALA A 507 -20.46 -17.53 -31.34
CA ALA A 507 -21.40 -16.47 -30.98
C ALA A 507 -22.47 -17.02 -30.01
N ASP A 508 -22.89 -16.20 -29.05
CA ASP A 508 -23.98 -16.48 -28.12
C ASP A 508 -24.51 -15.19 -27.48
N ASN A 509 -25.66 -15.30 -26.82
CA ASN A 509 -26.20 -14.27 -25.92
C ASN A 509 -26.63 -14.88 -24.57
N LEU A 510 -25.92 -15.93 -24.14
CA LEU A 510 -26.07 -16.53 -22.81
C LEU A 510 -25.20 -15.76 -21.81
N GLY A 511 -25.54 -15.79 -20.52
CA GLY A 511 -24.72 -15.16 -19.47
C GLY A 511 -23.38 -15.89 -19.32
N ALA A 512 -23.43 -17.22 -19.20
CA ALA A 512 -22.26 -18.09 -19.16
C ALA A 512 -22.46 -19.35 -20.02
N ILE A 513 -21.35 -19.95 -20.46
CA ILE A 513 -21.32 -21.29 -21.07
C ILE A 513 -20.62 -22.20 -20.07
N THR A 514 -21.29 -23.27 -19.65
CA THR A 514 -20.79 -24.19 -18.62
C THR A 514 -20.33 -25.53 -19.19
N HIS A 515 -20.88 -25.95 -20.33
CA HIS A 515 -20.50 -27.21 -20.99
C HIS A 515 -20.82 -27.16 -22.47
N VAL A 516 -19.97 -27.78 -23.30
CA VAL A 516 -20.23 -27.98 -24.73
C VAL A 516 -19.74 -29.36 -25.15
N GLU A 517 -20.62 -30.14 -25.78
CA GLU A 517 -20.33 -31.51 -26.17
C GLU A 517 -20.95 -31.86 -27.53
N ALA A 518 -20.16 -32.45 -28.41
CA ALA A 518 -20.65 -32.95 -29.69
C ALA A 518 -21.10 -34.41 -29.58
N THR A 519 -22.34 -34.69 -29.96
CA THR A 519 -22.94 -36.04 -29.96
C THR A 519 -23.61 -36.31 -31.31
N GLY A 520 -23.01 -37.18 -32.12
CA GLY A 520 -23.52 -37.49 -33.47
C GLY A 520 -23.55 -36.24 -34.38
N ASP A 521 -24.73 -35.92 -34.92
CA ASP A 521 -24.97 -34.74 -35.77
C ASP A 521 -25.46 -33.50 -34.98
N THR A 522 -25.38 -33.53 -33.64
CA THR A 522 -25.77 -32.40 -32.78
C THR A 522 -24.62 -31.95 -31.88
N VAL A 523 -24.64 -30.67 -31.50
CA VAL A 523 -23.76 -30.12 -30.46
C VAL A 523 -24.63 -29.59 -29.34
N GLU A 524 -24.52 -30.19 -28.17
CA GLU A 524 -25.19 -29.74 -26.96
C GLU A 524 -24.40 -28.60 -26.33
N VAL A 525 -25.08 -27.48 -26.04
CA VAL A 525 -24.52 -26.34 -25.32
C VAL A 525 -25.32 -26.13 -24.05
N ARG A 526 -24.67 -26.21 -22.89
CA ARG A 526 -25.25 -25.85 -21.60
C ARG A 526 -24.71 -24.49 -21.16
N GLY A 527 -25.59 -23.68 -20.59
CA GLY A 527 -25.22 -22.35 -20.12
C GLY A 527 -26.22 -21.78 -19.13
N ILE A 528 -25.97 -20.53 -18.75
CA ILE A 528 -26.73 -19.79 -17.74
C ILE A 528 -27.45 -18.60 -18.38
N VAL A 529 -28.69 -18.36 -17.98
CA VAL A 529 -29.55 -17.24 -18.44
C VAL A 529 -30.12 -16.48 -17.24
N GLU A 530 -30.00 -15.15 -17.26
CA GLU A 530 -30.49 -14.27 -16.19
C GLU A 530 -31.73 -13.46 -16.61
N ASP A 531 -31.80 -13.04 -17.87
CA ASP A 531 -32.77 -12.07 -18.42
C ASP A 531 -33.90 -12.70 -19.28
N GLY A 532 -33.90 -14.02 -19.45
CA GLY A 532 -34.85 -14.76 -20.29
C GLY A 532 -34.81 -14.35 -21.77
N GLY A 533 -35.92 -14.52 -22.48
CA GLY A 533 -36.07 -14.08 -23.88
C GLY A 533 -35.47 -15.03 -24.91
N GLY A 534 -35.22 -14.52 -26.11
CA GLY A 534 -34.66 -15.31 -27.21
C GLY A 534 -33.17 -15.54 -27.02
N LYS A 535 -32.76 -16.79 -26.84
CA LYS A 535 -31.37 -17.21 -26.67
C LYS A 535 -30.89 -17.98 -27.88
N SER A 536 -29.64 -17.78 -28.25
CA SER A 536 -29.04 -18.40 -29.43
C SER A 536 -27.57 -18.71 -29.20
N VAL A 537 -27.10 -19.74 -29.90
CA VAL A 537 -25.69 -20.15 -29.92
C VAL A 537 -25.29 -20.53 -31.34
N ARG A 538 -24.07 -20.19 -31.72
CA ARG A 538 -23.36 -20.75 -32.88
C ARG A 538 -22.10 -21.45 -32.41
N VAL A 539 -21.89 -22.66 -32.89
CA VAL A 539 -20.78 -23.52 -32.50
C VAL A 539 -20.06 -24.01 -33.74
N ARG A 540 -18.73 -23.94 -33.75
CA ARG A 540 -17.90 -24.54 -34.81
C ARG A 540 -17.30 -25.85 -34.31
N HIS A 541 -17.47 -26.92 -35.08
CA HIS A 541 -16.93 -28.24 -34.76
C HIS A 541 -16.76 -29.06 -36.05
N GLY A 542 -15.63 -29.77 -36.20
CA GLY A 542 -15.37 -30.63 -37.36
C GLY A 542 -15.44 -29.92 -38.73
N GLY A 543 -15.06 -28.64 -38.79
CA GLY A 543 -15.13 -27.82 -40.01
C GLY A 543 -16.56 -27.40 -40.42
N ARG A 544 -17.57 -27.69 -39.60
CA ARG A 544 -18.97 -27.30 -39.81
C ARG A 544 -19.42 -26.29 -38.76
N GLU A 545 -20.43 -25.50 -39.10
CA GLU A 545 -21.12 -24.61 -38.16
C GLU A 545 -22.44 -25.24 -37.71
N TYR A 546 -22.72 -25.17 -36.42
CA TYR A 546 -23.93 -25.63 -35.77
C TYR A 546 -24.63 -24.44 -35.12
N GLY A 547 -25.95 -24.43 -35.15
CA GLY A 547 -26.75 -23.34 -34.59
C GLY A 547 -27.99 -23.83 -33.86
N ALA A 548 -28.33 -23.16 -32.77
CA ALA A 548 -29.60 -23.32 -32.07
C ALA A 548 -30.12 -21.96 -31.61
N GLN A 549 -31.45 -21.86 -31.52
CA GLN A 549 -32.15 -20.78 -30.84
C GLN A 549 -33.32 -21.34 -30.05
N ALA A 550 -33.60 -20.78 -28.88
CA ALA A 550 -34.78 -21.09 -28.08
C ALA A 550 -35.28 -19.84 -27.38
N ARG A 551 -36.49 -19.89 -26.82
CA ARG A 551 -37.01 -18.80 -26.00
C ARG A 551 -37.21 -19.31 -24.58
N PHE A 552 -36.60 -18.64 -23.62
CA PHE A 552 -36.75 -18.97 -22.20
C PHE A 552 -37.60 -17.91 -21.51
N GLY A 553 -38.33 -18.32 -20.47
CA GLY A 553 -38.91 -17.38 -19.53
C GLY A 553 -37.82 -16.60 -18.79
N PRO A 554 -38.12 -15.42 -18.22
CA PRO A 554 -37.19 -14.75 -17.32
C PRO A 554 -36.91 -15.64 -16.10
N ALA A 555 -35.70 -15.55 -15.57
CA ALA A 555 -35.40 -16.13 -14.26
C ALA A 555 -36.30 -15.50 -13.19
N PRO A 556 -36.57 -16.21 -12.07
CA PRO A 556 -37.23 -15.62 -10.93
C PRO A 556 -36.53 -14.32 -10.48
N ALA A 557 -37.31 -13.32 -10.06
CA ALA A 557 -36.75 -12.05 -9.63
C ALA A 557 -35.78 -12.24 -8.45
N PRO A 558 -34.63 -11.53 -8.42
CA PRO A 558 -33.72 -11.60 -7.29
C PRO A 558 -34.40 -11.21 -5.99
N LEU A 559 -34.04 -11.91 -4.92
CA LEU A 559 -34.46 -11.59 -3.57
C LEU A 559 -33.44 -10.63 -2.94
N HIS A 560 -33.88 -9.44 -2.55
CA HIS A 560 -33.07 -8.49 -1.79
C HIS A 560 -33.24 -8.76 -0.29
N LEU A 561 -32.14 -9.09 0.39
CA LEU A 561 -32.15 -9.36 1.83
C LEU A 561 -32.00 -8.05 2.60
N THR A 562 -33.12 -7.33 2.75
CA THR A 562 -33.16 -5.98 3.35
C THR A 562 -33.60 -5.98 4.82
N GLY A 563 -33.49 -4.81 5.46
CA GLY A 563 -33.85 -4.61 6.86
C GLY A 563 -32.84 -5.22 7.82
N ASP A 564 -33.26 -5.34 9.06
CA ASP A 564 -32.44 -5.69 10.22
C ASP A 564 -31.86 -7.12 10.19
N TRP A 565 -30.59 -7.26 10.55
CA TRP A 565 -29.86 -8.53 10.64
C TRP A 565 -29.54 -8.86 12.08
N SER A 566 -29.62 -10.14 12.44
CA SER A 566 -29.01 -10.57 13.70
C SER A 566 -27.50 -10.38 13.59
N PHE A 567 -26.90 -9.84 14.63
CA PHE A 567 -25.53 -9.36 14.64
C PHE A 567 -24.81 -9.81 15.91
N ARG A 568 -23.61 -10.34 15.78
CA ARG A 568 -22.75 -10.77 16.89
C ARG A 568 -21.30 -10.37 16.65
N LEU A 569 -20.67 -9.69 17.61
CA LEU A 569 -19.24 -9.40 17.59
C LEU A 569 -18.41 -10.67 17.84
N THR A 570 -17.27 -10.77 17.17
CA THR A 570 -16.29 -11.85 17.28
C THR A 570 -14.90 -11.23 17.48
N PRO A 571 -14.54 -10.82 18.71
CA PRO A 571 -13.21 -10.29 19.02
C PRO A 571 -12.10 -11.23 18.54
N THR A 572 -11.06 -10.68 17.90
CA THR A 572 -9.92 -11.47 17.38
C THR A 572 -8.57 -11.01 17.90
N MET A 573 -8.49 -9.83 18.49
CA MET A 573 -7.24 -9.27 18.96
C MET A 573 -6.82 -9.91 20.28
N ASP A 574 -5.93 -10.88 20.20
CA ASP A 574 -5.36 -11.61 21.33
C ASP A 574 -4.27 -10.79 22.04
N ASN A 575 -4.55 -10.39 23.29
CA ASN A 575 -3.63 -9.60 24.11
C ASN A 575 -2.76 -10.45 25.05
N ARG A 576 -2.65 -11.77 24.83
CA ARG A 576 -1.86 -12.70 25.70
C ARG A 576 -0.42 -12.26 25.92
N TRP A 577 0.21 -11.59 24.96
CA TRP A 577 1.58 -11.10 25.08
C TRP A 577 1.69 -9.58 25.24
N GLY A 578 0.56 -8.89 25.43
CA GLY A 578 0.51 -7.43 25.53
C GLY A 578 0.76 -6.73 24.20
N ASP A 579 0.53 -7.41 23.07
CA ASP A 579 0.73 -6.88 21.71
C ASP A 579 -0.15 -5.68 21.39
N PHE A 580 -1.26 -5.52 22.11
CA PHE A 580 -2.20 -4.43 21.92
C PHE A 580 -2.19 -3.48 23.13
N ARG A 581 -2.15 -4.00 24.36
CA ARG A 581 -2.03 -3.20 25.59
C ARG A 581 -1.38 -3.94 26.76
N ASP A 582 -0.77 -3.18 27.66
CA ASP A 582 -0.24 -3.68 28.93
C ASP A 582 -1.25 -3.45 30.08
N PRO A 583 -1.40 -4.41 31.03
CA PRO A 583 -0.70 -5.69 31.12
C PRO A 583 -1.17 -6.72 30.10
N ALA A 584 -0.24 -7.58 29.69
CA ALA A 584 -0.56 -8.80 28.96
C ALA A 584 -1.56 -9.66 29.76
N GLY A 585 -2.49 -10.31 29.06
CA GLY A 585 -3.49 -11.19 29.69
C GLY A 585 -4.27 -11.99 28.66
N ASP A 586 -4.95 -13.05 29.11
CA ASP A 586 -5.72 -13.96 28.24
C ASP A 586 -7.03 -13.35 27.69
N GLU A 587 -7.07 -12.02 27.48
CA GLU A 587 -8.22 -11.31 26.94
C GLU A 587 -8.17 -11.17 25.41
N LEU A 588 -9.35 -11.23 24.80
CA LEU A 588 -9.59 -10.72 23.46
C LEU A 588 -10.18 -9.33 23.56
N ILE A 589 -9.61 -8.36 22.87
CA ILE A 589 -10.11 -6.97 22.91
C ILE A 589 -11.43 -6.87 22.14
N GLY A 590 -12.50 -6.54 22.86
CA GLY A 590 -13.85 -6.36 22.33
C GLY A 590 -14.23 -4.90 22.11
N ALA A 591 -15.53 -4.62 22.13
CA ALA A 591 -16.04 -3.26 22.02
C ALA A 591 -15.70 -2.42 23.27
N GLU A 592 -15.24 -1.19 23.05
CA GLU A 592 -14.85 -0.29 24.14
C GLU A 592 -14.93 1.19 23.74
N ALA A 593 -15.21 2.03 24.74
CA ALA A 593 -15.08 3.48 24.62
C ALA A 593 -13.75 3.94 25.23
N ARG A 594 -12.97 4.69 24.45
CA ARG A 594 -11.68 5.26 24.87
C ARG A 594 -11.69 6.76 25.04
N GLN A 595 -12.64 7.41 24.39
CA GLN A 595 -12.80 8.85 24.37
C GLN A 595 -14.18 9.21 24.93
N PHE A 596 -14.22 10.32 25.64
CA PHE A 596 -15.40 10.75 26.38
C PHE A 596 -15.60 12.25 26.18
N ARG A 597 -16.83 12.65 25.86
CA ARG A 597 -17.24 14.05 25.96
C ARG A 597 -17.29 14.40 27.43
N TYR A 598 -16.54 15.43 27.83
CA TYR A 598 -16.28 15.74 29.23
C TYR A 598 -16.69 17.16 29.59
N ARG A 599 -17.29 17.33 30.78
CA ARG A 599 -17.55 18.65 31.37
C ARG A 599 -17.56 18.58 32.90
N GLU A 600 -17.05 19.62 33.54
CA GLU A 600 -17.10 19.75 35.00
C GLU A 600 -18.41 20.40 35.46
N GLU A 601 -18.96 19.96 36.60
CA GLU A 601 -20.07 20.64 37.28
C GLU A 601 -19.64 22.05 37.73
N ASP A 602 -20.50 23.03 37.46
CA ASP A 602 -20.37 24.38 37.99
C ASP A 602 -21.30 24.56 39.21
N GLU A 603 -21.77 25.78 39.47
CA GLU A 603 -22.73 26.06 40.55
C GLU A 603 -24.04 25.25 40.43
N ARG A 604 -24.35 24.70 39.26
CA ARG A 604 -25.54 23.88 39.01
C ARG A 604 -25.15 22.41 38.84
N ALA A 605 -25.85 21.53 39.57
CA ALA A 605 -25.68 20.09 39.45
C ALA A 605 -26.02 19.60 38.03
N GLY A 606 -25.18 18.74 37.45
CA GLY A 606 -25.36 18.24 36.08
C GLY A 606 -26.65 17.44 35.91
N VAL A 607 -27.11 16.76 36.97
CA VAL A 607 -28.42 16.09 37.00
C VAL A 607 -29.55 17.09 36.74
N ALA A 608 -29.50 18.28 37.36
CA ALA A 608 -30.52 19.33 37.17
C ALA A 608 -30.46 19.96 35.78
N LEU A 609 -29.31 19.90 35.10
CA LEU A 609 -29.13 20.34 33.72
C LEU A 609 -29.44 19.26 32.68
N GLY A 610 -29.83 18.05 33.12
CA GLY A 610 -30.18 16.94 32.23
C GLY A 610 -28.99 16.24 31.58
N TRP A 611 -27.76 16.43 32.08
CA TRP A 611 -26.53 15.86 31.49
C TRP A 611 -26.46 14.33 31.52
N HIS A 612 -27.35 13.68 32.27
CA HIS A 612 -27.52 12.22 32.29
C HIS A 612 -28.49 11.72 31.20
N SER A 613 -29.29 12.61 30.60
CA SER A 613 -30.33 12.26 29.64
C SER A 613 -29.73 11.81 28.31
N ARG A 614 -30.38 10.86 27.64
CA ARG A 614 -30.01 10.42 26.29
C ARG A 614 -29.95 11.60 25.31
N ASP A 615 -31.00 12.42 25.29
CA ASP A 615 -31.22 13.45 24.26
C ASP A 615 -30.49 14.78 24.55
N TYR A 616 -29.59 14.80 25.54
CA TYR A 616 -28.79 15.98 25.83
C TYR A 616 -27.72 16.18 24.75
N ASP A 617 -27.69 17.37 24.15
CA ASP A 617 -26.67 17.77 23.19
C ASP A 617 -25.36 18.18 23.91
N ASP A 618 -24.39 17.27 23.88
CA ASP A 618 -23.03 17.45 24.38
C ASP A 618 -22.03 17.74 23.23
N GLY A 619 -22.53 18.13 22.04
CA GLY A 619 -21.75 18.43 20.84
C GLY A 619 -20.60 19.41 21.07
N ALA A 620 -20.82 20.39 21.96
CA ALA A 620 -19.86 21.42 22.33
C ALA A 620 -18.90 21.06 23.47
N TRP A 621 -19.05 19.87 24.09
CA TRP A 621 -18.16 19.44 25.16
C TRP A 621 -16.81 18.97 24.59
N PRO A 622 -15.68 19.31 25.24
CA PRO A 622 -14.37 18.79 24.83
C PRO A 622 -14.31 17.26 24.97
N VAL A 623 -13.52 16.62 24.11
CA VAL A 623 -13.29 15.18 24.13
C VAL A 623 -11.97 14.88 24.83
N PHE A 624 -11.99 13.93 25.76
CA PHE A 624 -10.80 13.46 26.47
C PHE A 624 -10.63 11.96 26.28
N THR A 625 -9.39 11.54 26.04
CA THR A 625 -8.97 10.14 26.06
C THR A 625 -8.73 9.67 27.50
N TYR A 626 -9.08 8.44 27.84
CA TYR A 626 -8.78 7.83 29.14
C TYR A 626 -7.29 7.96 29.51
N THR A 627 -6.95 8.05 30.79
CA THR A 627 -5.64 8.41 31.38
C THR A 627 -5.11 9.82 31.10
N PHE A 628 -5.58 10.54 30.07
CA PHE A 628 -5.09 11.88 29.76
C PHE A 628 -5.80 12.92 30.62
N GLY A 629 -5.04 13.64 31.44
CA GLY A 629 -5.59 14.66 32.33
C GLY A 629 -4.68 15.87 32.48
N PRO A 630 -5.23 16.98 33.00
CA PRO A 630 -4.47 18.20 33.23
C PRO A 630 -3.66 18.11 34.52
N TYR A 631 -2.34 18.22 34.42
CA TYR A 631 -1.43 18.14 35.58
C TYR A 631 -0.62 19.42 35.83
N LEU A 632 -0.45 20.26 34.81
CA LEU A 632 0.16 21.59 34.94
C LEU A 632 -0.69 22.64 34.22
N ARG A 633 -0.41 23.91 34.48
CA ARG A 633 -0.90 25.05 33.69
C ARG A 633 0.27 25.77 33.04
N ALA A 634 0.14 26.15 31.78
CA ALA A 634 1.17 26.84 31.02
C ALA A 634 0.70 28.21 30.53
N SER A 635 1.63 29.16 30.46
CA SER A 635 1.43 30.46 29.80
C SER A 635 2.66 30.82 28.98
N GLY A 636 2.45 31.65 27.96
CA GLY A 636 3.45 31.96 26.95
C GLY A 636 3.19 31.23 25.63
N PRO A 637 4.11 31.31 24.66
CA PRO A 637 5.51 31.68 24.81
C PRO A 637 5.74 33.20 24.90
N PHE A 638 6.68 33.63 25.76
CA PHE A 638 7.12 35.04 25.90
C PHE A 638 8.55 35.23 25.38
N PRO A 639 8.99 36.43 24.97
CA PRO A 639 10.40 36.68 24.66
C PRO A 639 11.30 36.40 25.86
N ARG A 640 12.42 35.70 25.64
CA ARG A 640 13.37 35.39 26.71
C ARG A 640 13.89 36.68 27.37
N GLY A 641 13.91 36.69 28.71
CA GLY A 641 14.30 37.86 29.50
C GLY A 641 13.22 38.94 29.67
N GLN A 642 12.03 38.77 29.09
CA GLN A 642 10.89 39.68 29.24
C GLN A 642 9.72 38.98 29.95
N ALA A 643 9.95 38.53 31.19
CA ALA A 643 8.92 37.90 32.00
C ALA A 643 7.75 38.89 32.24
N PRO A 644 6.48 38.48 32.08
CA PRO A 644 5.34 39.32 32.42
C PRO A 644 5.38 39.74 33.89
N PRO A 645 5.11 41.01 34.24
CA PRO A 645 5.07 41.49 35.62
C PRO A 645 4.15 40.67 36.54
N GLU A 646 3.08 40.12 35.98
CA GLU A 646 2.08 39.29 36.66
C GLU A 646 2.64 37.98 37.18
N LEU A 647 3.76 37.49 36.63
CA LEU A 647 4.47 36.31 37.11
C LEU A 647 5.06 36.51 38.51
N ALA A 648 5.35 37.75 38.91
CA ALA A 648 5.96 38.05 40.21
C ALA A 648 5.09 37.59 41.40
N ALA A 649 3.76 37.61 41.26
CA ALA A 649 2.84 37.10 42.29
C ALA A 649 2.96 35.58 42.44
N LEU A 650 3.01 34.85 41.32
CA LEU A 650 3.18 33.39 41.31
C LEU A 650 4.55 32.97 41.86
N ILE A 651 5.62 33.69 41.49
CA ILE A 651 6.95 33.50 42.08
C ILE A 651 6.93 33.78 43.58
N ALA A 652 6.13 34.73 44.07
CA ALA A 652 5.97 34.98 45.49
C ALA A 652 5.10 33.93 46.23
N GLY A 653 4.58 32.93 45.50
CA GLY A 653 3.72 31.89 46.06
C GLY A 653 2.24 32.26 46.19
N ASP A 654 1.82 33.39 45.62
CA ASP A 654 0.42 33.82 45.59
C ASP A 654 -0.28 33.27 44.34
N THR A 655 -1.18 32.31 44.56
CA THR A 655 -2.00 31.72 43.50
C THR A 655 -3.41 32.26 43.42
N ASP A 656 -3.84 33.04 44.42
CA ASP A 656 -5.22 33.53 44.54
C ASP A 656 -5.49 34.71 43.61
N THR A 657 -4.44 35.40 43.17
CA THR A 657 -4.50 36.57 42.27
C THR A 657 -4.38 36.22 40.79
N LEU A 658 -4.14 34.94 40.44
CA LEU A 658 -3.82 34.52 39.06
C LEU A 658 -4.99 34.55 38.09
N ASP A 659 -6.18 34.12 38.53
CA ASP A 659 -7.39 34.18 37.68
C ASP A 659 -7.85 35.65 37.47
N ALA A 660 -7.33 36.60 38.25
CA ALA A 660 -7.62 38.03 38.16
C ALA A 660 -6.56 38.85 37.38
N GLY A 661 -5.38 38.26 37.11
CA GLY A 661 -4.18 38.98 36.66
C GLY A 661 -4.02 39.16 35.15
N GLY A 662 -4.85 38.56 34.29
CA GLY A 662 -4.80 38.80 32.84
C GLY A 662 -3.80 37.97 32.03
N MET A 663 -3.07 37.02 32.63
CA MET A 663 -2.34 36.00 31.87
C MET A 663 -3.26 34.86 31.42
N ASN A 664 -3.14 34.42 30.16
CA ASN A 664 -3.84 33.24 29.66
C ASN A 664 -3.10 31.97 30.11
N TRP A 665 -3.70 31.23 31.04
CA TRP A 665 -3.18 29.95 31.53
C TRP A 665 -3.97 28.80 30.93
N GLU A 666 -3.29 27.95 30.18
CA GLU A 666 -3.87 26.78 29.53
C GLU A 666 -3.48 25.52 30.29
N ALA A 667 -4.40 24.55 30.35
CA ALA A 667 -4.10 23.27 30.98
C ALA A 667 -3.16 22.44 30.10
N VAL A 668 -2.09 21.93 30.71
CA VAL A 668 -1.17 20.99 30.08
C VAL A 668 -1.65 19.58 30.39
N CYS A 669 -2.18 18.92 29.37
CA CYS A 669 -2.75 17.59 29.46
C CYS A 669 -1.79 16.54 28.91
N PHE A 670 -1.54 15.49 29.68
CA PHE A 670 -0.79 14.30 29.25
C PHE A 670 -1.29 13.08 30.04
N SER A 671 -0.87 11.89 29.66
CA SER A 671 -1.06 10.67 30.42
C SER A 671 0.18 10.38 31.26
N GLN A 672 0.01 10.18 32.56
CA GLN A 672 1.11 9.71 33.40
C GLN A 672 1.56 8.28 33.03
N GLU A 673 0.75 7.55 32.26
CA GLU A 673 1.13 6.25 31.70
C GLU A 673 1.72 6.36 30.30
N PHE A 674 1.13 7.16 29.40
CA PHE A 674 1.45 7.14 27.96
C PHE A 674 2.14 8.43 27.45
N GLY A 675 2.47 9.38 28.32
CA GLY A 675 3.07 10.65 27.92
C GLY A 675 2.06 11.53 27.15
N GLN A 676 2.52 12.22 26.10
CA GLN A 676 1.68 13.08 25.26
C GLN A 676 1.37 12.41 23.92
N PRO A 677 0.13 12.51 23.39
CA PRO A 677 -0.22 11.90 22.10
C PRO A 677 0.58 12.53 20.96
N GLY A 678 0.91 11.75 19.92
CA GLY A 678 1.40 12.28 18.64
C GLY A 678 2.74 13.02 18.67
N THR A 679 3.58 12.81 19.69
CA THR A 679 4.94 13.36 19.70
C THR A 679 5.81 12.53 18.77
N ASP A 680 6.23 13.08 17.62
CA ASP A 680 6.93 12.44 16.48
C ASP A 680 7.92 11.33 16.87
N VAL A 681 7.42 10.13 17.10
CA VAL A 681 8.22 8.96 17.38
C VAL A 681 7.35 7.75 17.04
N PHE A 682 7.56 7.20 15.85
CA PHE A 682 7.20 5.84 15.42
C PHE A 682 6.73 4.97 16.59
N GLY A 683 5.41 4.77 16.70
CA GLY A 683 4.73 4.18 17.84
C GLY A 683 5.16 2.73 18.06
N GLY A 684 6.32 2.51 18.65
CA GLY A 684 6.80 1.18 18.99
C GLY A 684 8.29 0.93 18.77
N SER A 685 9.00 1.72 17.95
CA SER A 685 10.46 1.54 17.80
C SER A 685 11.27 2.21 18.92
N HIS A 686 10.69 3.18 19.62
CA HIS A 686 11.39 3.97 20.66
C HIS A 686 10.64 4.04 22.01
N GLY A 687 9.45 3.43 22.12
CA GLY A 687 8.60 3.51 23.31
C GLY A 687 8.00 4.90 23.53
N VAL A 688 7.31 5.08 24.67
CA VAL A 688 6.82 6.41 25.10
C VAL A 688 8.01 7.31 25.42
N PRO A 689 8.15 8.51 24.82
CA PRO A 689 9.22 9.45 25.15
C PRO A 689 9.20 9.87 26.61
N ASP A 690 10.37 10.18 27.17
CA ASP A 690 10.46 10.65 28.55
C ASP A 690 9.90 12.07 28.72
N SER A 691 9.86 12.86 27.63
CA SER A 691 9.27 14.20 27.58
C SER A 691 7.74 14.15 27.44
N PHE A 692 7.03 14.73 28.42
CA PHE A 692 5.56 14.83 28.44
C PHE A 692 5.05 16.28 28.53
N LEU A 693 5.97 17.25 28.55
CA LEU A 693 5.69 18.68 28.42
C LEU A 693 6.06 19.10 26.99
N CYS A 694 5.15 18.90 26.03
CA CYS A 694 5.41 19.24 24.63
C CYS A 694 4.52 20.38 24.12
N PHE A 695 5.15 21.32 23.43
CA PHE A 695 4.52 22.49 22.84
C PHE A 695 5.02 22.73 21.42
N ASP A 696 4.11 23.19 20.55
CA ASP A 696 4.40 23.52 19.15
C ASP A 696 5.41 24.66 19.00
N VAL A 697 5.97 24.78 17.78
CA VAL A 697 6.93 25.83 17.38
C VAL A 697 6.34 27.23 17.62
N ALA A 698 7.07 28.07 18.36
CA ALA A 698 6.59 29.39 18.81
C ALA A 698 6.95 30.56 17.87
N ASP A 699 8.14 30.55 17.26
CA ASP A 699 8.67 31.54 16.30
C ASP A 699 10.00 30.99 15.72
N GLU A 700 10.35 31.28 14.46
CA GLU A 700 11.56 30.75 13.81
C GLU A 700 12.84 31.55 14.11
N HIS A 701 12.74 32.76 14.68
CA HIS A 701 13.87 33.69 14.73
C HIS A 701 14.42 34.01 16.13
N GLU A 702 13.72 33.66 17.21
CA GLU A 702 14.14 34.00 18.58
C GLU A 702 13.78 32.92 19.60
N GLU A 703 14.55 32.84 20.68
CA GLU A 703 14.21 32.00 21.83
C GLU A 703 12.99 32.55 22.56
N ARG A 704 12.16 31.63 23.04
CA ARG A 704 10.95 31.95 23.79
C ARG A 704 10.93 31.22 25.13
N VAL A 705 10.19 31.73 26.11
CA VAL A 705 10.03 31.12 27.43
C VAL A 705 8.56 30.82 27.69
N ARG A 706 8.28 29.59 28.13
CA ARG A 706 6.97 29.18 28.64
C ARG A 706 7.09 28.99 30.14
N TYR A 707 6.12 29.53 30.87
CA TYR A 707 6.02 29.34 32.31
C TYR A 707 4.99 28.26 32.60
N LEU A 708 5.32 27.29 33.44
CA LEU A 708 4.43 26.21 33.83
C LEU A 708 4.31 26.12 35.34
N TYR A 709 3.12 25.94 35.89
CA TYR A 709 2.95 25.71 37.32
C TYR A 709 1.96 24.60 37.66
N THR A 710 2.11 24.05 38.85
CA THR A 710 1.22 23.05 39.44
C THR A 710 1.37 23.04 40.96
N HIS A 711 0.39 22.47 41.66
CA HIS A 711 0.53 22.17 43.08
C HIS A 711 0.82 20.69 43.28
N VAL A 712 1.92 20.40 43.94
CA VAL A 712 2.33 19.05 44.29
C VAL A 712 1.87 18.75 45.71
N ARG A 713 0.98 17.78 45.85
CA ARG A 713 0.47 17.31 47.14
C ARG A 713 1.39 16.24 47.69
N ALA A 714 2.18 16.60 48.71
CA ALA A 714 3.06 15.67 49.39
C ALA A 714 2.33 14.99 50.56
N PRO A 715 2.34 13.65 50.67
CA PRO A 715 1.70 12.93 51.77
C PRO A 715 2.41 13.09 53.11
N ARG A 716 3.65 13.59 53.09
CA ARG A 716 4.47 13.88 54.27
C ARG A 716 5.48 14.97 53.93
N ALA A 717 5.90 15.72 54.94
CA ALA A 717 7.08 16.57 54.81
C ALA A 717 8.33 15.69 54.62
N GLY A 718 9.27 16.12 53.80
CA GLY A 718 10.49 15.36 53.56
C GLY A 718 11.30 15.83 52.37
N ARG A 719 12.44 15.14 52.16
CA ARG A 719 13.29 15.31 50.98
C ARG A 719 12.74 14.50 49.81
N TRP A 720 12.79 15.10 48.63
CA TRP A 720 12.39 14.56 47.35
C TRP A 720 13.43 14.99 46.31
N THR A 721 13.42 14.38 45.13
CA THR A 721 14.28 14.79 44.01
C THR A 721 13.42 15.28 42.87
N LEU A 722 13.65 16.52 42.44
CA LEU A 722 13.08 17.09 41.21
C LEU A 722 13.97 16.70 40.03
N HIS A 723 13.44 15.87 39.14
CA HIS A 723 14.06 15.47 37.89
C HIS A 723 13.60 16.39 36.77
N LEU A 724 14.55 16.97 36.04
CA LEU A 724 14.32 17.89 34.93
C LEU A 724 15.12 17.44 33.71
N GLY A 725 14.56 17.61 32.53
CA GLY A 725 15.26 17.40 31.28
C GLY A 725 14.43 17.79 30.08
N ALA A 726 15.05 17.72 28.90
CA ALA A 726 14.42 18.06 27.64
C ALA A 726 15.10 17.35 26.47
N ASP A 727 14.30 16.90 25.51
CA ASP A 727 14.76 16.44 24.20
C ASP A 727 15.03 17.63 23.27
N SER A 728 14.24 18.71 23.41
CA SER A 728 14.44 19.98 22.73
C SER A 728 14.06 21.16 23.63
N GLY A 729 14.97 22.12 23.77
CA GLY A 729 14.86 23.23 24.72
C GLY A 729 15.60 22.98 26.04
N GLN A 730 15.20 23.70 27.09
CA GLN A 730 15.77 23.54 28.44
C GLN A 730 14.81 24.05 29.52
N VAL A 731 14.86 23.45 30.70
CA VAL A 731 14.26 24.04 31.91
C VAL A 731 15.28 25.02 32.50
N GLU A 732 15.06 26.31 32.28
CA GLU A 732 15.99 27.39 32.66
C GLU A 732 15.95 27.69 34.15
N GLN A 733 14.76 27.65 34.76
CA GLN A 733 14.59 27.96 36.18
C GLN A 733 13.39 27.21 36.76
N ALA A 734 13.44 26.93 38.06
CA ALA A 734 12.35 26.35 38.83
C ALA A 734 12.23 27.02 40.20
N TRP A 735 10.99 27.22 40.66
CA TRP A 735 10.68 27.74 41.99
C TRP A 735 9.80 26.77 42.75
N LEU A 736 10.10 26.57 44.03
CA LEU A 736 9.32 25.76 44.94
C LEU A 736 8.86 26.61 46.13
N ASN A 737 7.55 26.75 46.30
CA ASN A 737 6.96 27.59 47.36
C ASN A 737 7.52 29.02 47.39
N GLY A 738 7.85 29.54 46.21
CA GLY A 738 8.42 30.86 45.96
C GLY A 738 9.93 31.03 46.19
N GLU A 739 10.63 29.95 46.54
CA GLU A 739 12.09 29.93 46.60
C GLU A 739 12.66 29.41 45.26
N ALA A 740 13.56 30.17 44.64
CA ALA A 740 14.26 29.75 43.43
C ALA A 740 15.23 28.61 43.73
N LEU A 741 15.21 27.55 42.91
CA LEU A 741 16.08 26.38 43.08
C LEU A 741 17.50 26.63 42.54
N LEU A 742 17.70 27.66 41.72
CA LEU A 742 19.00 28.21 41.35
C LEU A 742 19.18 29.65 41.85
N PRO A 743 20.41 30.08 42.20
CA PRO A 743 20.72 31.50 42.38
C PRO A 743 20.65 32.23 41.02
N ASP A 744 19.94 33.35 40.94
CA ASP A 744 19.71 34.18 39.72
C ASP A 744 20.98 34.69 38.99
N SER A 745 22.19 34.38 39.46
CA SER A 745 23.46 34.99 39.04
C SER A 745 24.50 34.07 38.40
N SER A 746 24.21 32.77 38.15
CA SER A 746 25.25 31.80 37.74
C SER A 746 25.41 31.58 36.23
N GLY A 747 24.36 31.81 35.42
CA GLY A 747 24.35 31.37 34.01
C GLY A 747 24.40 29.84 33.83
N GLU A 748 24.13 29.08 34.89
CA GLU A 748 24.07 27.61 34.91
C GLU A 748 22.63 27.12 34.76
N SER A 749 22.43 25.98 34.11
CA SER A 749 21.11 25.30 34.02
C SER A 749 20.80 24.51 35.29
N VAL A 750 19.51 24.28 35.58
CA VAL A 750 19.10 23.48 36.75
C VAL A 750 19.68 22.06 36.59
N PRO A 751 20.37 21.50 37.59
CA PRO A 751 20.84 20.12 37.50
C PRO A 751 19.68 19.17 37.21
N ALA A 752 19.93 18.17 36.35
CA ALA A 752 18.91 17.20 35.91
C ALA A 752 18.25 16.42 37.07
N ALA A 753 18.88 16.40 38.24
CA ALA A 753 18.30 15.90 39.49
C ALA A 753 18.69 16.85 40.63
N THR A 754 17.70 17.48 41.26
CA THR A 754 17.89 18.46 42.34
C THR A 754 17.12 18.03 43.59
N GLU A 755 17.79 17.90 44.74
CA GLU A 755 17.14 17.59 46.02
C GLU A 755 16.32 18.79 46.49
N VAL A 756 15.04 18.57 46.80
CA VAL A 756 14.09 19.57 47.27
C VAL A 756 13.38 19.11 48.54
N VAL A 757 12.89 20.06 49.35
CA VAL A 757 12.13 19.75 50.58
C VAL A 757 10.68 20.15 50.37
N LEU A 758 9.79 19.16 50.32
CA LEU A 758 8.34 19.40 50.28
C LEU A 758 7.79 19.50 51.71
N ARG A 759 6.87 20.43 51.92
CA ARG A 759 6.00 20.49 53.11
C ARG A 759 4.91 19.44 52.98
N GLU A 760 4.41 18.94 54.10
CA GLU A 760 3.21 18.10 54.08
C GLU A 760 2.03 18.92 53.52
N GLY A 761 1.25 18.33 52.61
CA GLY A 761 0.18 19.03 51.90
C GLY A 761 0.65 19.69 50.60
N LEU A 762 0.13 20.87 50.29
CA LEU A 762 0.33 21.54 49.00
C LEU A 762 1.67 22.25 48.91
N ASN A 763 2.35 22.08 47.79
CA ASN A 763 3.58 22.78 47.44
C ASN A 763 3.45 23.35 46.03
N LEU A 764 3.71 24.64 45.85
CA LEU A 764 3.68 25.27 44.52
C LEU A 764 4.99 25.02 43.79
N LEU A 765 4.92 24.36 42.62
CA LEU A 765 6.03 24.21 41.69
C LEU A 765 5.79 25.11 40.47
N LEU A 766 6.75 25.97 40.16
CA LEU A 766 6.77 26.82 38.96
C LEU A 766 8.04 26.51 38.16
N LEU A 767 7.93 26.44 36.85
CA LEU A 767 9.00 26.14 35.90
C LEU A 767 9.04 27.24 34.83
N ALA A 768 10.25 27.60 34.40
CA ALA A 768 10.50 28.38 33.19
C ALA A 768 11.22 27.50 32.18
N CYS A 769 10.56 27.22 31.05
CA CYS A 769 11.09 26.38 29.98
C CYS A 769 11.42 27.23 28.76
N VAL A 770 12.69 27.24 28.35
CA VAL A 770 13.14 27.92 27.14
C VAL A 770 12.92 27.01 25.94
N GLN A 771 12.17 27.53 24.99
CA GLN A 771 11.92 26.94 23.68
C GLN A 771 12.90 27.52 22.64
N PRO A 772 13.66 26.68 21.92
CA PRO A 772 14.57 27.13 20.88
C PRO A 772 13.84 27.71 19.65
N PRO A 773 14.48 28.59 18.86
CA PRO A 773 13.91 29.08 17.61
C PRO A 773 13.68 27.92 16.62
N GLY A 774 12.52 27.91 15.96
CA GLY A 774 12.21 26.93 14.90
C GLY A 774 12.09 25.47 15.36
N GLN A 775 12.03 25.21 16.67
CA GLN A 775 11.87 23.86 17.22
C GLN A 775 10.72 23.79 18.24
N PRO A 776 10.04 22.63 18.36
CA PRO A 776 9.11 22.40 19.46
C PRO A 776 9.87 22.40 20.80
N LEU A 777 9.17 22.70 21.89
CA LEU A 777 9.66 22.41 23.25
C LEU A 777 9.23 20.99 23.61
N ARG A 778 10.17 20.12 24.00
CA ARG A 778 9.90 18.77 24.53
C ARG A 778 10.68 18.59 25.82
N ALA A 779 10.00 18.68 26.96
CA ALA A 779 10.62 18.63 28.29
C ALA A 779 9.89 17.70 29.26
N TYR A 780 10.50 17.45 30.42
CA TYR A 780 9.87 16.76 31.54
C TYR A 780 10.25 17.40 32.88
N ALA A 781 9.35 17.28 33.85
CA ALA A 781 9.58 17.65 35.24
C ALA A 781 8.83 16.70 36.17
N ALA A 782 9.56 15.83 36.88
CA ALA A 782 8.98 14.79 37.73
C ALA A 782 9.62 14.80 39.13
N LEU A 783 8.82 14.59 40.18
CA LEU A 783 9.29 14.51 41.57
C LEU A 783 9.25 13.06 42.05
N LEU A 784 10.39 12.57 42.51
CA LEU A 784 10.57 11.19 42.99
C LEU A 784 11.16 11.17 44.41
N GLU A 785 11.06 10.02 45.09
CA GLU A 785 11.77 9.82 46.36
C GLU A 785 13.29 9.86 46.13
N PRO A 786 14.12 10.36 47.07
CA PRO A 786 15.54 10.61 46.83
C PRO A 786 16.38 9.41 46.36
N SER A 787 15.91 8.18 46.61
CA SER A 787 16.56 6.93 46.21
C SER A 787 15.95 6.26 44.97
N THR A 788 14.88 6.82 44.41
CA THR A 788 14.23 6.27 43.22
C THR A 788 15.05 6.66 42.00
N THR A 789 15.55 5.66 41.29
CA THR A 789 16.11 5.84 39.95
C THR A 789 15.06 5.32 38.97
N PRO A 790 14.53 6.12 38.04
CA PRO A 790 13.64 5.62 37.01
C PRO A 790 14.39 4.58 36.19
N VAL A 791 13.89 3.34 36.14
CA VAL A 791 14.46 2.28 35.31
C VAL A 791 13.40 1.82 34.32
N ARG A 792 13.78 1.74 33.03
CA ARG A 792 12.96 1.13 32.00
C ARG A 792 13.12 -0.39 32.06
N ASP A 793 12.58 -1.00 33.11
CA ASP A 793 12.71 -2.45 33.37
C ASP A 793 11.90 -3.33 32.39
N ARG A 794 10.98 -2.73 31.61
CA ARG A 794 10.15 -3.42 30.62
C ARG A 794 10.14 -2.67 29.29
N PRO A 795 10.06 -3.35 28.14
CA PRO A 795 9.81 -2.72 26.83
C PRO A 795 8.36 -2.21 26.68
N ALA A 796 7.63 -2.02 27.79
CA ALA A 796 6.28 -1.50 27.77
C ALA A 796 6.27 -0.06 27.25
N ALA A 797 5.30 0.27 26.40
CA ALA A 797 5.05 1.63 25.94
C ALA A 797 4.44 2.45 27.10
N ARG A 798 5.24 2.74 28.13
CA ARG A 798 4.86 3.55 29.29
C ARG A 798 5.94 4.57 29.66
N LEU A 799 5.48 5.67 30.27
CA LEU A 799 6.29 6.75 30.77
C LEU A 799 7.01 6.37 32.07
N ILE A 800 8.34 6.37 32.06
CA ILE A 800 9.13 5.85 33.19
C ILE A 800 8.93 6.63 34.50
N TRP A 801 8.58 7.92 34.43
CA TRP A 801 8.56 8.84 35.57
C TRP A 801 7.44 8.57 36.59
N PHE A 802 6.36 7.90 36.19
CA PHE A 802 5.20 7.64 37.05
C PHE A 802 4.88 6.15 37.19
N THR A 803 5.77 5.27 36.72
CA THR A 803 5.58 3.80 36.73
C THR A 803 5.84 3.12 38.07
N GLU A 804 6.67 3.72 38.93
CA GLU A 804 6.76 3.38 40.35
C GLU A 804 5.99 4.43 41.17
N PRO A 805 5.27 4.06 42.24
CA PRO A 805 4.36 4.97 42.91
C PRO A 805 5.11 6.07 43.67
N SER A 806 5.49 7.14 42.97
CA SER A 806 5.59 8.45 43.59
C SER A 806 4.16 8.85 43.97
N LYS A 807 3.86 8.80 45.27
CA LYS A 807 2.52 9.09 45.82
C LYS A 807 2.16 10.58 45.75
N LEU A 808 2.81 11.35 44.87
CA LEU A 808 2.64 12.79 44.75
C LEU A 808 1.50 13.08 43.76
N GLY A 809 0.46 13.74 44.25
CA GLY A 809 -0.62 14.23 43.40
C GLY A 809 -0.25 15.56 42.78
N TYR A 810 -0.37 15.69 41.46
CA TYR A 810 -0.19 16.95 40.73
C TYR A 810 -1.55 17.59 40.49
N ASP A 811 -1.78 18.79 41.03
CA ASP A 811 -3.10 19.39 41.12
C ASP A 811 -3.11 20.82 40.57
N ILE A 812 -3.84 21.02 39.48
CA ILE A 812 -3.98 22.33 38.83
C ILE A 812 -5.02 23.24 39.50
N ALA A 813 -5.80 22.74 40.46
CA ALA A 813 -6.88 23.48 41.11
C ALA A 813 -7.13 23.02 42.56
N PRO A 814 -6.12 23.06 43.44
CA PRO A 814 -6.19 22.43 44.77
C PRO A 814 -7.16 23.10 45.75
N HIS A 815 -7.61 24.33 45.45
CA HIS A 815 -8.51 25.11 46.31
C HIS A 815 -9.99 24.79 46.06
N ARG A 816 -10.31 23.97 45.05
CA ARG A 816 -11.68 23.50 44.81
C ARG A 816 -11.95 22.26 45.66
N GLU A 817 -12.65 22.44 46.78
CA GLU A 817 -12.91 21.37 47.75
C GLU A 817 -13.74 20.20 47.19
N LYS A 818 -14.59 20.43 46.18
CA LYS A 818 -15.37 19.38 45.51
C LYS A 818 -15.41 19.61 44.01
N ARG A 819 -14.99 18.61 43.24
CA ARG A 819 -15.03 18.62 41.78
C ARG A 819 -15.76 17.39 41.28
N ALA A 820 -16.73 17.59 40.40
CA ALA A 820 -17.45 16.51 39.77
C ALA A 820 -17.32 16.63 38.25
N GLY A 821 -16.77 15.59 37.63
CA GLY A 821 -16.66 15.47 36.19
C GLY A 821 -17.80 14.65 35.62
N TRP A 822 -18.39 15.12 34.53
CA TRP A 822 -19.34 14.38 33.71
C TRP A 822 -18.67 13.88 32.45
N TYR A 823 -18.93 12.61 32.12
CA TYR A 823 -18.38 11.93 30.96
C TYR A 823 -19.52 11.30 30.19
N ARG A 824 -19.53 11.46 28.87
CA ARG A 824 -20.53 10.87 27.99
C ARG A 824 -19.83 10.10 26.86
N CYS A 825 -20.31 8.88 26.63
CA CYS A 825 -19.92 8.02 25.52
C CYS A 825 -21.14 7.19 25.09
N GLU A 826 -21.01 6.47 23.99
CA GLU A 826 -22.03 5.57 23.49
C GLU A 826 -21.65 4.11 23.77
N ALA A 827 -22.63 3.29 24.13
CA ALA A 827 -22.50 1.85 24.23
C ALA A 827 -23.20 1.19 23.03
N PRO A 828 -22.58 0.20 22.38
CA PRO A 828 -23.18 -0.48 21.24
C PRO A 828 -24.41 -1.28 21.65
N ALA A 829 -25.30 -1.51 20.68
CA ALA A 829 -26.40 -2.44 20.85
C ALA A 829 -25.89 -3.84 21.25
N GLY A 830 -26.68 -4.57 22.04
CA GLY A 830 -26.32 -5.86 22.62
C GLY A 830 -25.59 -5.75 23.96
N THR A 831 -25.08 -4.58 24.35
CA THR A 831 -24.38 -4.39 25.63
C THR A 831 -25.25 -4.84 26.80
N HIS A 832 -24.75 -5.76 27.64
CA HIS A 832 -25.40 -6.18 28.88
C HIS A 832 -24.55 -5.93 30.12
N THR A 833 -23.24 -5.69 29.96
CA THR A 833 -22.33 -5.37 31.06
C THR A 833 -21.31 -4.33 30.62
N LEU A 834 -21.12 -3.32 31.47
CA LEU A 834 -20.08 -2.31 31.33
C LEU A 834 -19.02 -2.57 32.41
N HIS A 835 -17.75 -2.54 32.04
CA HIS A 835 -16.63 -2.59 32.98
C HIS A 835 -15.99 -1.21 33.10
N LEU A 836 -15.87 -0.73 34.33
CA LEU A 836 -15.43 0.61 34.68
C LEU A 836 -14.23 0.52 35.62
N ASP A 837 -13.10 1.11 35.22
CA ASP A 837 -11.95 1.34 36.08
C ASP A 837 -11.74 2.86 36.22
N VAL A 838 -12.33 3.42 37.29
CA VAL A 838 -12.41 4.87 37.51
C VAL A 838 -11.84 5.20 38.88
N ASP A 839 -10.90 6.14 38.90
CA ASP A 839 -10.30 6.65 40.13
C ASP A 839 -11.10 7.83 40.69
N ALA A 840 -12.05 7.51 41.58
CA ALA A 840 -13.03 8.46 42.08
C ALA A 840 -13.20 8.40 43.60
N GLU A 841 -13.68 9.48 44.21
CA GLU A 841 -14.26 9.45 45.56
C GLU A 841 -15.63 8.77 45.56
N SER A 842 -16.45 9.10 44.56
CA SER A 842 -17.72 8.45 44.29
C SER A 842 -17.99 8.42 42.77
N LEU A 843 -18.71 7.39 42.32
CA LEU A 843 -19.06 7.19 40.92
C LEU A 843 -20.56 6.90 40.80
N GLN A 844 -21.20 7.59 39.87
CA GLN A 844 -22.58 7.33 39.46
C GLN A 844 -22.63 7.12 37.95
N VAL A 845 -23.54 6.25 37.50
CA VAL A 845 -23.66 5.88 36.08
C VAL A 845 -25.12 5.93 35.67
N TRP A 846 -25.38 6.45 34.48
CA TRP A 846 -26.69 6.41 33.83
C TRP A 846 -26.57 5.77 32.45
N VAL A 847 -27.59 4.99 32.09
CA VAL A 847 -27.76 4.45 30.75
C VAL A 847 -29.10 4.95 30.22
N ASN A 848 -29.08 5.73 29.14
CA ASN A 848 -30.23 6.43 28.58
C ASN A 848 -31.03 7.22 29.64
N GLY A 849 -30.34 7.91 30.55
CA GLY A 849 -30.97 8.68 31.64
C GLY A 849 -31.44 7.87 32.85
N ALA A 850 -31.42 6.53 32.81
CA ALA A 850 -31.75 5.71 33.97
C ALA A 850 -30.49 5.42 34.80
N GLU A 851 -30.51 5.76 36.09
CA GLU A 851 -29.38 5.51 37.00
C GLU A 851 -29.19 3.99 37.18
N ALA A 852 -27.94 3.54 37.05
CA ALA A 852 -27.56 2.14 37.10
C ALA A 852 -26.75 1.83 38.36
N THR A 853 -26.92 0.63 38.90
CA THR A 853 -26.18 0.18 40.08
C THR A 853 -24.81 -0.37 39.69
N ILE A 854 -23.77 0.11 40.37
CA ILE A 854 -22.39 -0.35 40.20
C ILE A 854 -22.08 -1.40 41.28
N ARG A 855 -21.48 -2.53 40.90
CA ARG A 855 -20.95 -3.54 41.82
C ARG A 855 -19.61 -4.02 41.30
N ASP A 856 -18.58 -3.94 42.14
CA ASP A 856 -17.21 -4.38 41.80
C ASP A 856 -16.68 -3.81 40.47
N GLY A 857 -16.91 -2.50 40.24
CA GLY A 857 -16.51 -1.81 39.01
C GLY A 857 -17.35 -2.17 37.77
N GLN A 858 -18.45 -2.92 37.93
CA GLN A 858 -19.31 -3.33 36.83
C GLN A 858 -20.71 -2.73 36.95
N VAL A 859 -21.29 -2.39 35.79
CA VAL A 859 -22.73 -2.14 35.65
C VAL A 859 -23.33 -3.29 34.86
N ARG A 860 -24.13 -4.12 35.54
CA ARG A 860 -24.88 -5.21 34.91
C ARG A 860 -26.31 -4.77 34.65
N LEU A 861 -26.71 -4.79 33.39
CA LEU A 861 -28.04 -4.38 32.96
C LEU A 861 -29.03 -5.53 33.14
N ASN A 862 -30.29 -5.21 33.42
CA ASN A 862 -31.36 -6.20 33.55
C ASN A 862 -31.71 -6.87 32.22
N ALA A 863 -31.41 -6.20 31.11
CA ALA A 863 -31.55 -6.69 29.74
C ALA A 863 -30.46 -6.04 28.88
N SER A 864 -30.06 -6.73 27.81
CA SER A 864 -29.15 -6.19 26.80
C SER A 864 -29.76 -4.95 26.13
N LEU A 865 -28.93 -3.96 25.80
CA LEU A 865 -29.36 -2.75 25.10
C LEU A 865 -29.85 -3.10 23.68
N ALA A 866 -31.04 -2.64 23.31
CA ALA A 866 -31.63 -2.94 22.00
C ALA A 866 -31.04 -2.11 20.85
N GLU A 867 -30.42 -0.97 21.19
CA GLU A 867 -29.89 0.02 20.25
C GLU A 867 -28.66 0.70 20.87
N VAL A 868 -27.93 1.46 20.05
CA VAL A 868 -26.86 2.35 20.54
C VAL A 868 -27.43 3.25 21.63
N SER A 869 -26.79 3.23 22.79
CA SER A 869 -27.31 3.81 24.01
C SER A 869 -26.31 4.75 24.64
N GLN A 870 -26.80 5.87 25.15
CA GLN A 870 -25.99 6.88 25.79
C GLN A 870 -25.60 6.44 27.20
N VAL A 871 -24.31 6.51 27.52
CA VAL A 871 -23.76 6.23 28.86
C VAL A 871 -23.21 7.53 29.44
N ALA A 872 -23.75 7.96 30.59
CA ALA A 872 -23.23 9.09 31.34
C ALA A 872 -22.58 8.61 32.64
N LEU A 873 -21.41 9.15 32.96
CA LEU A 873 -20.71 8.93 34.23
C LEU A 873 -20.63 10.28 34.95
N ARG A 874 -20.96 10.31 36.24
CA ARG A 874 -20.61 11.42 37.13
C ARG A 874 -19.57 10.93 38.12
N VAL A 875 -18.40 11.54 38.07
CA VAL A 875 -17.23 11.16 38.86
C VAL A 875 -16.94 12.28 39.84
N GLU A 876 -17.07 12.02 41.14
CA GLU A 876 -16.51 12.89 42.17
C GLU A 876 -15.00 12.67 42.18
N GLN A 877 -14.27 13.64 41.62
CA GLN A 877 -12.86 13.52 41.25
C GLN A 877 -11.97 13.70 42.47
N LYS A 878 -10.91 12.88 42.56
CA LYS A 878 -9.87 13.07 43.57
C LYS A 878 -8.96 14.24 43.21
N PRO A 879 -8.35 14.92 44.20
CA PRO A 879 -7.35 15.95 43.93
C PRO A 879 -6.24 15.47 42.99
N GLY A 880 -6.03 16.18 41.88
CA GLY A 880 -5.05 15.85 40.84
C GLY A 880 -5.45 14.77 39.84
N VAL A 881 -6.67 14.23 39.93
CA VAL A 881 -7.18 13.17 39.05
C VAL A 881 -8.42 13.69 38.32
N TYR A 882 -8.19 14.42 37.23
CA TYR A 882 -9.23 15.18 36.52
C TYR A 882 -9.37 14.78 35.06
N ALA A 883 -10.55 15.03 34.48
CA ALA A 883 -10.85 14.70 33.08
C ALA A 883 -10.51 13.24 32.76
N GLY A 884 -9.86 12.95 31.64
CA GLY A 884 -9.52 11.58 31.24
C GLY A 884 -8.65 10.81 32.25
N ALA A 885 -7.83 11.48 33.07
CA ALA A 885 -7.02 10.82 34.11
C ALA A 885 -7.85 10.11 35.18
N ALA A 886 -9.13 10.46 35.35
CA ALA A 886 -10.03 9.73 36.24
C ALA A 886 -10.44 8.37 35.69
N ILE A 887 -10.31 8.13 34.39
CA ILE A 887 -10.64 6.85 33.74
C ILE A 887 -9.32 6.13 33.46
N ARG A 888 -9.04 5.05 34.19
CA ARG A 888 -7.74 4.36 34.15
C ARG A 888 -7.62 3.38 33.00
N GLN A 889 -8.74 2.83 32.55
CA GLN A 889 -8.83 1.88 31.44
C GLN A 889 -10.04 2.21 30.56
N PRO A 890 -10.07 1.81 29.28
CA PRO A 890 -11.24 1.97 28.43
C PRO A 890 -12.49 1.38 29.08
N VAL A 891 -13.64 2.02 28.86
CA VAL A 891 -14.93 1.45 29.29
C VAL A 891 -15.24 0.30 28.34
N ARG A 892 -15.17 -0.94 28.84
CA ARG A 892 -15.37 -2.15 28.04
C ARG A 892 -16.84 -2.58 28.07
N PHE A 893 -17.33 -3.05 26.93
CA PHE A 893 -18.70 -3.53 26.76
C PHE A 893 -18.72 -5.02 26.47
N GLU A 894 -19.44 -5.79 27.30
CA GLU A 894 -19.84 -7.16 26.95
C GLU A 894 -21.17 -7.11 26.21
N CYS A 895 -21.17 -7.60 24.97
CA CYS A 895 -22.32 -7.55 24.08
C CYS A 895 -22.87 -8.96 23.82
N ALA A 896 -24.17 -9.12 23.99
CA ALA A 896 -24.90 -10.28 23.51
C ALA A 896 -25.24 -10.11 22.01
N ASP A 897 -25.75 -11.17 21.40
CA ASP A 897 -26.38 -11.12 20.08
C ASP A 897 -27.45 -10.01 20.05
N THR A 898 -27.39 -9.20 19.02
CA THR A 898 -28.28 -8.05 18.83
C THR A 898 -28.78 -8.00 17.39
N VAL A 899 -29.38 -6.88 17.02
CA VAL A 899 -29.86 -6.58 15.69
C VAL A 899 -29.21 -5.29 15.21
N LEU A 900 -28.64 -5.32 14.00
CA LEU A 900 -28.10 -4.13 13.32
C LEU A 900 -28.47 -4.15 11.84
N PRO A 901 -28.63 -2.97 11.21
CA PRO A 901 -28.74 -2.87 9.77
C PRO A 901 -27.41 -3.22 9.08
N LEU A 902 -27.45 -3.43 7.77
CA LEU A 902 -26.24 -3.42 6.94
C LEU A 902 -25.63 -2.02 6.91
N GLY A 903 -24.32 -1.93 6.77
CA GLY A 903 -23.59 -0.67 6.73
C GLY A 903 -22.30 -0.72 7.54
N ASP A 904 -21.75 0.48 7.73
CA ASP A 904 -20.52 0.68 8.49
C ASP A 904 -20.80 0.55 10.00
N TRP A 905 -20.43 -0.57 10.61
CA TRP A 905 -20.67 -0.80 12.03
C TRP A 905 -19.92 0.20 12.91
N SER A 906 -18.86 0.85 12.41
CA SER A 906 -18.10 1.85 13.17
C SER A 906 -18.95 3.06 13.54
N GLN A 907 -20.10 3.26 12.87
CA GLN A 907 -21.07 4.32 13.14
C GLN A 907 -22.08 3.95 14.25
N TYR A 908 -21.95 2.77 14.85
CA TYR A 908 -22.87 2.23 15.87
C TYR A 908 -22.16 1.96 17.20
N ALA A 909 -21.36 2.92 17.67
CA ALA A 909 -20.53 2.83 18.88
C ALA A 909 -19.50 1.69 18.86
N LEU A 910 -18.96 1.39 17.67
CA LEU A 910 -17.92 0.39 17.42
C LEU A 910 -16.72 0.99 16.67
N GLU A 911 -16.53 2.30 16.75
CA GLU A 911 -15.46 3.04 16.08
C GLU A 911 -14.06 2.57 16.48
N ASN A 912 -13.90 2.04 17.71
CA ASN A 912 -12.64 1.52 18.25
C ASN A 912 -12.49 -0.01 18.11
N TYR A 913 -13.46 -0.68 17.50
CA TYR A 913 -13.49 -2.14 17.42
C TYR A 913 -12.78 -2.66 16.17
N SER A 914 -11.70 -3.42 16.37
CA SER A 914 -11.07 -4.23 15.31
C SER A 914 -11.30 -5.71 15.62
N GLY A 915 -11.95 -6.43 14.70
CA GLY A 915 -12.41 -7.79 14.92
C GLY A 915 -13.29 -8.32 13.80
N GLY A 916 -14.10 -9.33 14.11
CA GLY A 916 -15.11 -9.87 13.21
C GLY A 916 -16.53 -9.58 13.70
N ALA A 917 -17.49 -9.65 12.80
CA ALA A 917 -18.90 -9.77 13.17
C ALA A 917 -19.62 -10.80 12.30
N VAL A 918 -20.57 -11.49 12.92
CA VAL A 918 -21.43 -12.47 12.28
C VAL A 918 -22.81 -11.86 12.05
N TYR A 919 -23.23 -11.81 10.79
CA TYR A 919 -24.56 -11.39 10.37
C TYR A 919 -25.41 -12.62 10.07
N LYS A 920 -26.64 -12.68 10.59
CA LYS A 920 -27.60 -13.74 10.29
C LYS A 920 -28.91 -13.19 9.73
N LYS A 921 -29.44 -13.87 8.72
CA LYS A 921 -30.75 -13.59 8.12
C LYS A 921 -31.45 -14.87 7.71
N ARG A 922 -32.75 -14.91 7.91
CA ARG A 922 -33.62 -15.95 7.34
C ARG A 922 -34.24 -15.46 6.06
N PHE A 923 -34.33 -16.35 5.08
CA PHE A 923 -34.99 -16.09 3.81
C PHE A 923 -35.66 -17.36 3.32
N SER A 924 -36.73 -17.20 2.54
CA SER A 924 -37.51 -18.34 2.05
C SER A 924 -37.42 -18.45 0.54
N LEU A 925 -37.24 -19.67 0.05
CA LEU A 925 -37.20 -19.98 -1.38
C LEU A 925 -38.40 -20.83 -1.78
N THR A 926 -38.95 -20.55 -2.96
CA THR A 926 -40.02 -21.34 -3.58
C THR A 926 -39.45 -22.52 -4.36
N HIS A 927 -40.30 -23.50 -4.66
CA HIS A 927 -39.94 -24.61 -5.56
C HIS A 927 -39.41 -24.14 -6.92
N GLU A 928 -39.98 -23.06 -7.46
CA GLU A 928 -39.61 -22.48 -8.75
C GLU A 928 -38.19 -21.89 -8.72
N GLN A 929 -37.84 -21.20 -7.63
CA GLN A 929 -36.51 -20.62 -7.43
C GLN A 929 -35.39 -21.66 -7.32
N LEU A 930 -35.74 -22.91 -7.00
CA LEU A 930 -34.80 -24.02 -6.84
C LEU A 930 -34.62 -24.86 -8.11
N GLN A 931 -35.27 -24.49 -9.22
CA GLN A 931 -35.10 -25.20 -10.50
C GLN A 931 -33.77 -24.88 -11.20
N GLY A 932 -33.11 -23.79 -10.81
CA GLY A 932 -31.85 -23.30 -11.39
C GLY A 932 -30.72 -23.23 -10.38
N GLU A 933 -29.76 -22.35 -10.65
CA GLU A 933 -28.72 -21.98 -9.68
C GLU A 933 -29.25 -20.97 -8.69
N VAL A 934 -28.72 -20.99 -7.48
CA VAL A 934 -28.99 -20.00 -6.45
C VAL A 934 -27.68 -19.34 -6.09
N VAL A 935 -27.52 -18.07 -6.47
CA VAL A 935 -26.28 -17.31 -6.30
C VAL A 935 -26.50 -16.18 -5.31
N LEU A 936 -25.75 -16.21 -4.22
CA LEU A 936 -25.66 -15.14 -3.23
C LEU A 936 -24.59 -14.13 -3.66
N ASP A 937 -24.94 -12.84 -3.67
CA ASP A 937 -24.03 -11.72 -3.84
C ASP A 937 -24.10 -10.82 -2.61
N LEU A 938 -22.97 -10.65 -1.91
CA LEU A 938 -22.89 -9.82 -0.70
C LEU A 938 -22.78 -8.31 -1.01
N GLY A 939 -22.58 -7.93 -2.28
CA GLY A 939 -22.38 -6.54 -2.68
C GLY A 939 -21.01 -6.03 -2.24
N ALA A 940 -20.98 -5.13 -1.26
CA ALA A 940 -19.76 -4.55 -0.71
C ALA A 940 -19.58 -4.89 0.78
N LEU A 941 -18.32 -4.96 1.23
CA LEU A 941 -17.92 -5.15 2.62
C LEU A 941 -16.54 -4.50 2.85
N ASN A 942 -16.05 -4.46 4.10
CA ASN A 942 -14.71 -3.90 4.38
C ASN A 942 -13.55 -4.71 3.78
N THR A 943 -13.29 -5.95 4.25
CA THR A 943 -12.10 -6.70 3.80
C THR A 943 -12.37 -8.14 3.38
N THR A 944 -13.03 -8.96 4.21
CA THR A 944 -13.21 -10.39 3.91
C THR A 944 -14.56 -10.90 4.38
N ALA A 945 -15.09 -11.94 3.74
CA ALA A 945 -16.28 -12.64 4.19
C ALA A 945 -16.15 -14.16 4.11
N GLU A 946 -16.67 -14.86 5.11
CA GLU A 946 -17.05 -16.27 5.06
C GLU A 946 -18.57 -16.39 5.05
N VAL A 947 -19.09 -17.29 4.22
CA VAL A 947 -20.53 -17.58 4.12
C VAL A 947 -20.82 -19.00 4.56
N ALA A 948 -21.86 -19.14 5.39
CA ALA A 948 -22.50 -20.42 5.68
C ALA A 948 -24.02 -20.34 5.44
N VAL A 949 -24.60 -21.42 4.91
CA VAL A 949 -26.04 -21.55 4.68
C VAL A 949 -26.53 -22.82 5.35
N ASN A 950 -27.58 -22.70 6.16
CA ASN A 950 -28.16 -23.81 6.93
C ASN A 950 -27.10 -24.58 7.77
N GLY A 951 -26.11 -23.85 8.31
CA GLY A 951 -25.01 -24.40 9.11
C GLY A 951 -23.88 -25.06 8.31
N GLN A 952 -23.91 -25.02 6.98
CA GLN A 952 -22.84 -25.53 6.11
C GLN A 952 -22.02 -24.37 5.53
N VAL A 953 -20.71 -24.39 5.75
CA VAL A 953 -19.77 -23.40 5.17
C VAL A 953 -19.73 -23.57 3.65
N VAL A 954 -19.93 -22.47 2.94
CA VAL A 954 -19.88 -22.37 1.47
C VAL A 954 -18.47 -21.97 1.02
N GLY A 955 -17.84 -21.02 1.72
CA GLY A 955 -16.45 -20.64 1.48
C GLY A 955 -16.13 -19.20 1.89
N VAL A 956 -14.91 -18.77 1.55
CA VAL A 956 -14.35 -17.45 1.86
C VAL A 956 -14.12 -16.64 0.58
N ARG A 957 -14.30 -15.32 0.66
CA ARG A 957 -13.95 -14.34 -0.38
C ARG A 957 -13.19 -13.17 0.22
N LEU A 958 -12.14 -12.76 -0.49
CA LEU A 958 -11.20 -11.70 -0.09
C LEU A 958 -11.26 -10.47 -0.99
N ALA A 959 -11.87 -10.61 -2.18
CA ALA A 959 -11.97 -9.57 -3.17
C ALA A 959 -13.26 -9.77 -3.97
N ARG A 960 -13.69 -8.71 -4.65
CA ARG A 960 -14.88 -8.74 -5.51
C ARG A 960 -14.69 -9.67 -6.71
N PRO A 961 -15.80 -10.22 -7.23
CA PRO A 961 -17.15 -10.14 -6.67
C PRO A 961 -17.33 -11.07 -5.47
N TYR A 962 -18.03 -10.62 -4.43
CA TYR A 962 -18.36 -11.43 -3.24
C TYR A 962 -19.54 -12.36 -3.50
N ARG A 963 -19.40 -13.18 -4.55
CA ARG A 963 -20.43 -14.12 -5.05
C ARG A 963 -20.15 -15.56 -4.65
N PHE A 964 -21.22 -16.24 -4.28
CA PHE A 964 -21.23 -17.62 -3.81
C PHE A 964 -22.35 -18.39 -4.50
N ASP A 965 -22.01 -19.53 -5.11
CA ASP A 965 -23.01 -20.53 -5.49
C ASP A 965 -23.44 -21.26 -4.20
N ILE A 966 -24.70 -21.09 -3.82
CA ILE A 966 -25.31 -21.71 -2.63
C ILE A 966 -26.34 -22.79 -3.00
N THR A 967 -26.39 -23.20 -4.28
CA THR A 967 -27.41 -24.09 -4.85
C THR A 967 -27.54 -25.39 -4.05
N SER A 968 -26.41 -25.99 -3.65
CA SER A 968 -26.40 -27.26 -2.91
C SER A 968 -26.73 -27.15 -1.42
N GLN A 969 -26.76 -25.93 -0.87
CA GLN A 969 -26.92 -25.68 0.57
C GLN A 969 -28.34 -25.19 0.93
N VAL A 970 -29.09 -24.70 -0.05
CA VAL A 970 -30.46 -24.20 0.14
C VAL A 970 -31.52 -25.29 -0.05
N ARG A 971 -32.71 -25.04 0.49
CA ARG A 971 -33.89 -25.90 0.40
C ARG A 971 -35.16 -25.09 0.19
N GLU A 972 -36.24 -25.78 -0.19
CA GLU A 972 -37.57 -25.16 -0.30
C GLU A 972 -38.05 -24.72 1.09
N GLY A 973 -38.69 -23.56 1.16
CA GLY A 973 -39.08 -22.92 2.41
C GLY A 973 -37.93 -22.14 3.05
N GLU A 974 -37.86 -22.16 4.37
CA GLU A 974 -36.95 -21.31 5.15
C GLU A 974 -35.49 -21.83 5.14
N ASN A 975 -34.58 -20.89 4.90
CA ASN A 975 -33.13 -21.04 4.93
C ASN A 975 -32.53 -20.00 5.88
N GLU A 976 -31.42 -20.35 6.52
CA GLU A 976 -30.63 -19.44 7.36
C GLU A 976 -29.29 -19.14 6.68
N LEU A 977 -29.01 -17.86 6.48
CA LEU A 977 -27.74 -17.34 5.99
C LEU A 977 -26.94 -16.79 7.19
N GLU A 978 -25.67 -17.15 7.25
CA GLU A 978 -24.66 -16.61 8.16
C GLU A 978 -23.49 -16.03 7.34
N VAL A 979 -23.10 -14.80 7.63
CA VAL A 979 -21.98 -14.10 6.98
C VAL A 979 -21.04 -13.57 8.05
N THR A 980 -19.81 -14.09 8.09
CA THR A 980 -18.76 -13.60 8.99
C THR A 980 -17.88 -12.61 8.24
N VAL A 981 -17.87 -11.35 8.68
CA VAL A 981 -17.06 -10.28 8.11
C VAL A 981 -15.99 -9.86 9.10
N TYR A 982 -14.75 -9.74 8.65
CA TYR A 982 -13.68 -9.10 9.43
C TYR A 982 -13.42 -7.69 8.92
N ASN A 983 -12.92 -6.82 9.80
CA ASN A 983 -12.30 -5.55 9.43
C ASN A 983 -10.76 -5.62 9.53
N THR A 984 -10.10 -4.47 9.72
CA THR A 984 -8.65 -4.32 9.85
C THR A 984 -8.28 -3.78 11.23
N LEU A 985 -6.99 -3.58 11.51
CA LEU A 985 -6.53 -2.96 12.75
C LEU A 985 -6.71 -1.42 12.80
N ALA A 986 -7.18 -0.81 11.70
CA ALA A 986 -7.32 0.65 11.61
C ALA A 986 -8.17 1.25 12.74
N ASN A 987 -9.29 0.61 13.10
CA ASN A 987 -10.17 1.08 14.18
C ASN A 987 -9.50 1.03 15.55
N TYR A 988 -8.58 0.08 15.78
CA TYR A 988 -7.85 0.00 17.05
C TYR A 988 -6.80 1.10 17.16
N PHE A 989 -6.11 1.41 16.05
CA PHE A 989 -5.04 2.40 16.00
C PHE A 989 -5.51 3.81 15.60
N SER A 990 -6.83 4.03 15.48
CA SER A 990 -7.39 5.35 15.13
C SER A 990 -7.59 6.26 16.34
N THR A 991 -7.59 5.70 17.55
CA THR A 991 -7.86 6.48 18.77
C THR A 991 -7.07 6.00 19.98
N GLY A 992 -6.83 6.94 20.89
CA GLY A 992 -6.32 6.66 22.22
C GLY A 992 -4.80 6.73 22.32
N PRO A 993 -4.19 6.14 23.36
CA PRO A 993 -2.73 6.13 23.52
C PRO A 993 -2.01 5.28 22.47
N TYR A 994 -2.76 4.58 21.62
CA TYR A 994 -2.26 3.75 20.53
C TYR A 994 -2.53 4.38 19.15
N GLU A 995 -2.91 5.65 19.10
CA GLU A 995 -3.15 6.34 17.83
C GLU A 995 -1.90 6.31 16.93
N SER A 996 -2.09 5.90 15.68
CA SER A 996 -1.05 5.81 14.66
C SER A 996 -1.28 6.79 13.52
N GLU A 997 -0.21 7.46 13.08
CA GLU A 997 -0.22 8.30 11.88
C GLU A 997 -0.50 7.52 10.59
N TYR A 998 -0.40 6.19 10.63
CA TYR A 998 -0.63 5.28 9.52
C TYR A 998 -2.06 4.73 9.47
N VAL A 999 -3.02 5.41 10.11
CA VAL A 999 -4.45 5.21 9.84
C VAL A 999 -4.90 6.31 8.88
N PHE A 1000 -5.08 5.95 7.61
CA PHE A 1000 -5.42 6.92 6.57
C PHE A 1000 -6.94 7.13 6.42
N PRO A 1001 -7.39 8.24 5.81
CA PRO A 1001 -8.81 8.48 5.58
C PRO A 1001 -9.51 7.31 4.86
N GLY A 1002 -10.66 6.89 5.40
CA GLY A 1002 -11.48 5.80 4.84
C GLY A 1002 -11.10 4.39 5.33
N GLN A 1003 -9.99 4.22 6.05
CA GLN A 1003 -9.51 2.91 6.50
C GLN A 1003 -10.29 2.28 7.66
N THR A 1004 -11.14 3.05 8.35
CA THR A 1004 -11.92 2.61 9.52
C THR A 1004 -13.32 2.08 9.18
N VAL A 1005 -13.76 2.21 7.92
CA VAL A 1005 -15.06 1.71 7.44
C VAL A 1005 -15.13 0.22 7.71
N SER A 1006 -16.18 -0.30 8.36
CA SER A 1006 -16.20 -1.70 8.79
C SER A 1006 -17.55 -2.37 8.61
N GLY A 1007 -17.58 -3.62 8.13
CA GLY A 1007 -18.78 -4.46 8.11
C GLY A 1007 -19.34 -4.83 6.75
N LEU A 1008 -20.54 -5.42 6.75
CA LEU A 1008 -21.27 -5.83 5.55
C LEU A 1008 -22.09 -4.64 5.04
N LEU A 1009 -21.59 -3.99 3.99
CA LEU A 1009 -22.18 -2.77 3.44
C LEU A 1009 -23.36 -3.06 2.50
N GLY A 1010 -23.33 -4.20 1.83
CA GLY A 1010 -24.39 -4.63 0.91
C GLY A 1010 -24.37 -3.89 -0.44
N PRO A 1011 -25.48 -3.93 -1.19
CA PRO A 1011 -26.69 -4.71 -0.91
C PRO A 1011 -26.44 -6.22 -0.98
N VAL A 1012 -27.16 -7.00 -0.17
CA VAL A 1012 -27.12 -8.47 -0.23
C VAL A 1012 -28.29 -8.98 -1.07
N THR A 1013 -27.98 -9.79 -2.09
CA THR A 1013 -28.98 -10.31 -3.02
C THR A 1013 -28.83 -11.81 -3.24
N VAL A 1014 -29.94 -12.50 -3.40
CA VAL A 1014 -29.99 -13.90 -3.86
C VAL A 1014 -30.64 -13.90 -5.23
N SER A 1015 -29.90 -14.32 -6.25
CA SER A 1015 -30.35 -14.41 -7.63
C SER A 1015 -30.55 -15.86 -8.05
N PHE A 1016 -31.36 -16.07 -9.09
CA PHE A 1016 -31.81 -17.40 -9.52
C PHE A 1016 -31.46 -17.70 -10.99
N PRO A 1017 -30.18 -17.69 -11.40
CA PRO A 1017 -29.84 -17.91 -12.80
C PRO A 1017 -30.35 -19.26 -13.30
N ALA A 1018 -30.97 -19.28 -14.48
CA ALA A 1018 -31.56 -20.48 -15.05
C ALA A 1018 -30.52 -21.26 -15.86
N ARG A 1019 -30.41 -22.57 -15.60
CA ARG A 1019 -29.64 -23.49 -16.45
C ARG A 1019 -30.44 -23.82 -17.70
N VAL A 1020 -29.82 -23.63 -18.86
CA VAL A 1020 -30.43 -23.91 -20.15
C VAL A 1020 -29.57 -24.87 -20.96
N THR A 1021 -30.23 -25.67 -21.80
CA THR A 1021 -29.57 -26.56 -22.76
C THR A 1021 -30.10 -26.25 -24.16
N LEU A 1022 -29.19 -26.08 -25.12
CA LEU A 1022 -29.49 -25.84 -26.52
C LEU A 1022 -28.86 -26.96 -27.36
N ALA A 1023 -29.69 -27.66 -28.14
CA ALA A 1023 -29.21 -28.69 -29.07
C ALA A 1023 -28.97 -28.09 -30.47
N ALA A 1024 -27.73 -27.68 -30.74
CA ALA A 1024 -27.33 -27.08 -32.00
C ALA A 1024 -27.22 -28.12 -33.13
N ARG A 1025 -27.72 -27.78 -34.32
CA ARG A 1025 -27.72 -28.63 -35.53
C ARG A 1025 -26.94 -27.96 -36.66
N PRO A 1026 -26.43 -28.72 -37.66
CA PRO A 1026 -25.63 -28.17 -38.76
C PRO A 1026 -26.41 -27.08 -39.50
N VAL A 1027 -25.86 -25.88 -39.57
CA VAL A 1027 -26.51 -24.72 -40.23
C VAL A 1027 -26.53 -24.94 -41.74
N VAL A 1028 -27.73 -25.02 -42.33
CA VAL A 1028 -27.98 -25.04 -43.78
C VAL A 1028 -28.61 -23.71 -44.17
N ASP A 1029 -28.07 -23.03 -45.17
CA ASP A 1029 -28.53 -21.73 -45.68
C ASP A 1029 -28.59 -20.58 -44.64
N GLY A 1030 -27.73 -20.63 -43.61
CA GLY A 1030 -27.59 -19.56 -42.61
C GLY A 1030 -28.68 -19.49 -41.51
N SER A 1031 -29.69 -20.36 -41.59
CA SER A 1031 -30.82 -20.39 -40.66
C SER A 1031 -30.51 -21.13 -39.34
N LEU A 1032 -30.95 -20.56 -38.20
CA LEU A 1032 -30.82 -21.19 -36.87
C LEU A 1032 -32.04 -22.09 -36.58
N TYR A 1033 -31.80 -23.28 -36.02
CA TYR A 1033 -32.87 -24.22 -35.67
C TYR A 1033 -33.51 -23.86 -34.33
N SER A 1034 -34.84 -23.94 -34.24
CA SER A 1034 -35.53 -23.86 -32.95
C SER A 1034 -35.23 -25.13 -32.15
N SER A 1035 -34.56 -24.98 -31.00
CA SER A 1035 -34.48 -26.03 -29.98
C SER A 1035 -35.83 -26.10 -29.26
N SER A 1036 -36.31 -27.32 -29.02
CA SER A 1036 -37.53 -27.58 -28.22
C SER A 1036 -37.27 -27.41 -26.74
#